data_AF-A0A6V8MXH9-F1
#
_entry.id   AF-A0A6V8MXH9-F1
#
_cell.length_a   1.000
_cell.length_b   1.000
_cell.length_c   1.000
_cell.angle_alpha   90.00
_cell.angle_beta   90.00
_cell.angle_gamma   90.00
#
_symmetry.space_group_name_H-M   'P 1'
#
loop_
_entity.id
_entity.type
_entity.pdbx_description
1 polymer ?
#
loop_
_entity_poly.entity_id
_entity_poly.type
_entity_poly.pdbx_seq_one_letter_code
_entity_poly.pdbx_strand_id
1 'polypeptide(L)'
;MSNKNAGTGIEGTEVSAAVKWFLLIAFICTIAAVPVVQCALEDSLFPKSLAAFSYDEQTSDLDRLRARQSGMGYAFEAGRLINEKTMENTRKFESSMEESSWILSTVGPSVEKVLIGTLGAGSRDVYCGREGWLYFRPTLEYLTGAPFLDPAVMKAKREVQPDPVKAILDLKKQLSSRGIELVVLPAPAKASIYPEYFTSRYGRRSLPLQNPSFAEFVRRLQAQGVHVFDPASLLLQAKEKENLFLKRDTHWTPAGSELVAQKLAAYLRENKLLTQVAPVGYTRVPSSAENRGDLAAMLKTASDYEKQHVTLHQVRQPDGTPWSPSRNADILVLGDSYANIFSLDGMGWGTGSGLVEQLSFQLKRPVDAILINDKGSFSTRQQLGKELKRGEDRLAGKKVVVYEFAARELALGDWRMIDLEVGKRSRAPVTAAVQQAVEAAKAAPDGLQLEGIIEEITRPPRPGSTAYKDAVIAMHLKQVTSEGKPFAASQIVVFAWGMRNDTVTPATRYRRGERVSLKLRPWAQVEKKYGGYQRIELQNEATMLLDIFWLAQPDDAVVPASTAAKPAAAAVPQAAPPAPPAPDKEGHYQEPATTPQLPPAEARALFQKRVAEIYAAKDEGRSVAGVDGWLFSRQELNHIAKGQFWGEAAQATSLAGKPDSRDPLAAILDFKQQLDRAGVELIVVPVPAKAHVYPDKLVPGVTPQMGRLDTAHQQFLQLLGDAGIDYLDLTRLFLDARKSGSSSLFLQKDTHWSPAGIAAVARALKEKIAPRTWYQVLEKQQFTRNKENIQVTGDLAEPGAAAETVVVSRIAPPPQPDRSSPIILLGDSHTLIFHSGGDMHAKDAGLLENLAFELGLRLDLIGVRGSGATPARVELARRKDNMAGKKLAIWCFTVREYTESQTGWRKVPVIRP
;
A
#
# COMPACT_ATOMS: atom_id res chain seq x y z
N MET A 1 -14.65 35.24 -25.51
CA MET A 1 -13.57 36.18 -25.11
C MET A 1 -12.25 35.42 -25.15
N SER A 2 -11.23 36.03 -25.75
CA SER A 2 -9.95 35.42 -26.16
C SER A 2 -9.20 34.70 -25.04
N ASN A 3 -8.51 33.62 -25.41
CA ASN A 3 -7.62 32.72 -24.64
C ASN A 3 -6.51 33.41 -23.81
N LYS A 4 -6.46 34.75 -23.78
CA LYS A 4 -5.46 35.53 -23.04
C LYS A 4 -5.87 35.94 -21.62
N ASN A 5 -7.15 35.86 -21.24
CA ASN A 5 -7.60 36.40 -19.95
C ASN A 5 -7.83 35.36 -18.84
N ALA A 6 -7.72 34.06 -19.12
CA ALA A 6 -7.80 33.02 -18.08
C ALA A 6 -6.44 32.69 -17.44
N GLY A 7 -5.34 32.94 -18.15
CA GLY A 7 -3.98 32.76 -17.62
C GLY A 7 -3.54 33.87 -16.67
N THR A 8 -4.07 35.09 -16.83
CA THR A 8 -3.58 36.26 -16.10
C THR A 8 -4.14 36.42 -14.68
N GLY A 9 -5.25 35.76 -14.34
CA GLY A 9 -5.91 35.92 -13.03
C GLY A 9 -5.27 35.13 -11.87
N ILE A 10 -4.47 34.10 -12.17
CA ILE A 10 -3.75 33.29 -11.16
C ILE A 10 -2.25 33.68 -11.12
N GLU A 11 -1.73 34.29 -12.18
CA GLU A 11 -0.32 34.72 -12.25
C GLU A 11 -0.03 36.06 -11.54
N GLY A 12 -1.06 36.87 -11.23
CA GLY A 12 -0.89 38.11 -10.49
C GLY A 12 -1.37 38.01 -9.03
N THR A 13 -0.46 37.83 -8.08
CA THR A 13 -0.76 38.15 -6.67
C THR A 13 -0.62 39.66 -6.51
N GLU A 14 -1.70 40.43 -6.36
CA GLU A 14 -1.60 41.82 -5.90
C GLU A 14 -1.29 41.83 -4.40
N VAL A 15 -0.01 41.67 -4.11
CA VAL A 15 0.56 41.87 -2.79
C VAL A 15 0.88 43.36 -2.66
N SER A 16 0.41 44.02 -1.59
CA SER A 16 0.76 45.43 -1.34
C SER A 16 2.29 45.58 -1.44
N ALA A 17 2.79 46.71 -1.94
CA ALA A 17 4.24 46.87 -2.15
C ALA A 17 5.03 46.51 -0.88
N ALA A 18 4.51 46.89 0.30
CA ALA A 18 5.09 46.54 1.59
C ALA A 18 5.12 45.01 1.85
N VAL A 19 4.02 44.28 1.61
CA VAL A 19 3.98 42.82 1.83
C VAL A 19 4.75 42.08 0.73
N LYS A 20 4.82 42.64 -0.49
CA LYS A 20 5.60 42.08 -1.60
C LYS A 20 7.07 42.17 -1.26
N TRP A 21 7.51 43.34 -0.80
CA TRP A 21 8.87 43.54 -0.33
C TRP A 21 9.15 42.73 0.94
N PHE A 22 8.21 42.62 1.87
CA PHE A 22 8.39 41.78 3.05
C PHE A 22 8.54 40.30 2.70
N LEU A 23 7.65 39.74 1.89
CA LEU A 23 7.73 38.33 1.47
C LEU A 23 8.94 38.08 0.58
N LEU A 24 9.30 39.01 -0.30
CA LEU A 24 10.50 38.93 -1.12
C LEU A 24 11.76 38.98 -0.25
N ILE A 25 11.85 39.92 0.69
CA ILE A 25 12.98 40.02 1.63
C ILE A 25 13.00 38.80 2.54
N ALA A 26 11.88 38.35 3.08
CA ALA A 26 11.81 37.16 3.92
C ALA A 26 12.22 35.91 3.13
N PHE A 27 11.73 35.73 1.90
CA PHE A 27 12.10 34.62 1.02
C PHE A 27 13.57 34.67 0.62
N ILE A 28 14.09 35.84 0.24
CA ILE A 28 15.52 36.05 -0.06
C ILE A 28 16.36 35.81 1.20
N CYS A 29 15.93 36.30 2.36
CA CYS A 29 16.61 36.07 3.64
C CYS A 29 16.55 34.60 4.03
N THR A 30 15.46 33.86 3.79
CA THR A 30 15.38 32.42 4.08
C THR A 30 16.23 31.62 3.09
N ILE A 31 16.20 31.94 1.80
CA ILE A 31 17.01 31.28 0.76
C ILE A 31 18.48 31.68 0.84
N ALA A 32 18.83 32.82 1.43
CA ALA A 32 20.21 33.18 1.71
C ALA A 32 20.67 32.60 3.06
N ALA A 33 19.85 32.71 4.11
CA ALA A 33 20.19 32.23 5.44
C ALA A 33 20.24 30.71 5.51
N VAL A 34 19.36 29.96 4.82
CA VAL A 34 19.40 28.50 4.87
C VAL A 34 20.71 27.96 4.30
N PRO A 35 21.17 28.34 3.09
CA PRO A 35 22.50 27.99 2.58
C PRO A 35 23.64 28.60 3.37
N VAL A 36 23.54 29.84 3.88
CA VAL A 36 24.65 30.45 4.66
C VAL A 36 24.81 29.77 6.01
N VAL A 37 23.73 29.47 6.71
CA VAL A 37 23.72 28.70 7.96
C VAL A 37 24.12 27.25 7.68
N GLN A 38 23.69 26.68 6.56
CA GLN A 38 24.07 25.33 6.16
C GLN A 38 25.55 25.26 5.72
N CYS A 39 26.09 26.26 5.02
CA CYS A 39 27.51 26.38 4.70
C CYS A 39 28.37 26.65 5.95
N ALA A 40 27.85 27.42 6.91
CA ALA A 40 28.51 27.67 8.19
C ALA A 40 28.47 26.44 9.12
N LEU A 41 27.45 25.58 9.01
CA LEU A 41 27.34 24.32 9.76
C LEU A 41 28.01 23.14 9.07
N GLU A 42 28.14 23.16 7.73
CA GLU A 42 28.75 22.10 6.91
C GLU A 42 30.20 22.41 6.51
N ASP A 43 30.74 23.58 6.89
CA ASP A 43 32.11 24.04 6.62
C ASP A 43 32.52 23.95 5.12
N SER A 44 31.61 24.38 4.23
CA SER A 44 31.76 24.28 2.77
C SER A 44 31.15 25.50 2.08
N LEU A 45 31.82 26.02 1.03
CA LEU A 45 31.34 27.19 0.25
C LEU A 45 30.16 26.88 -0.70
N PHE A 46 29.84 25.60 -0.93
CA PHE A 46 28.74 25.17 -1.81
C PHE A 46 27.88 24.09 -1.14
N PRO A 47 26.56 24.31 -0.94
CA PRO A 47 25.65 23.31 -0.39
C PRO A 47 25.50 22.11 -1.32
N LYS A 48 25.53 20.88 -0.77
CA LYS A 48 25.40 19.62 -1.55
C LYS A 48 24.07 19.49 -2.30
N SER A 49 23.03 20.22 -1.90
CA SER A 49 21.71 20.23 -2.55
C SER A 49 21.70 20.86 -3.96
N LEU A 50 22.65 21.74 -4.28
CA LEU A 50 22.80 22.33 -5.61
C LEU A 50 23.44 21.37 -6.62
N ALA A 51 24.05 20.27 -6.18
CA ALA A 51 24.58 19.22 -7.06
C ALA A 51 23.48 18.45 -7.83
N ALA A 52 22.20 18.59 -7.42
CA ALA A 52 21.06 18.03 -8.13
C ALA A 52 20.76 18.75 -9.47
N PHE A 53 21.29 19.96 -9.68
CA PHE A 53 21.22 20.70 -10.95
C PHE A 53 22.44 20.38 -11.84
N SER A 54 22.66 19.11 -12.18
CA SER A 54 23.59 18.74 -13.27
C SER A 54 22.82 18.60 -14.59
N TYR A 55 23.24 19.39 -15.58
CA TYR A 55 22.75 19.32 -16.97
C TYR A 55 23.55 18.30 -17.82
N ASP A 56 24.47 17.53 -17.21
CA ASP A 56 25.41 16.66 -17.95
C ASP A 56 24.73 15.42 -18.56
N GLU A 57 23.69 14.88 -17.91
CA GLU A 57 22.88 13.82 -18.53
C GLU A 57 22.10 14.36 -19.73
N GLN A 58 21.62 15.61 -19.64
CA GLN A 58 20.78 16.26 -20.63
C GLN A 58 21.56 16.59 -21.92
N THR A 59 22.82 16.99 -21.79
CA THR A 59 23.75 17.17 -22.93
C THR A 59 24.07 15.85 -23.61
N SER A 60 24.32 14.77 -22.85
CA SER A 60 24.61 13.45 -23.43
C SER A 60 23.42 12.86 -24.20
N ASP A 61 22.19 13.07 -23.71
CA ASP A 61 20.98 12.58 -24.37
C ASP A 61 20.61 13.44 -25.59
N LEU A 62 20.88 14.76 -25.55
CA LEU A 62 20.77 15.64 -26.73
C LEU A 62 21.75 15.21 -27.82
N ASP A 63 22.99 14.87 -27.49
CA ASP A 63 24.00 14.41 -28.45
C ASP A 63 23.60 13.06 -29.08
N ARG A 64 23.03 12.14 -28.30
CA ARG A 64 22.44 10.89 -28.83
C ARG A 64 21.23 11.11 -29.71
N LEU A 65 20.40 12.11 -29.39
CA LEU A 65 19.24 12.48 -30.19
C LEU A 65 19.68 13.09 -31.52
N ARG A 66 20.74 13.91 -31.50
CA ARG A 66 21.38 14.55 -32.67
C ARG A 66 22.03 13.54 -33.60
N ALA A 67 22.52 12.43 -33.04
CA ALA A 67 23.06 11.30 -33.80
C ALA A 67 21.99 10.44 -34.49
N ARG A 68 20.71 10.55 -34.09
CA ARG A 68 19.61 9.70 -34.58
C ARG A 68 18.58 10.44 -35.43
N GLN A 69 18.48 11.75 -35.29
CA GLN A 69 17.54 12.60 -36.02
C GLN A 69 18.18 13.95 -36.36
N SER A 70 17.78 14.54 -37.49
CA SER A 70 18.27 15.85 -37.94
C SER A 70 17.11 16.73 -38.44
N GLY A 71 17.36 18.04 -38.53
CA GLY A 71 16.36 19.01 -38.97
C GLY A 71 15.23 19.26 -37.95
N MET A 72 14.02 19.54 -38.45
CA MET A 72 12.87 19.95 -37.62
C MET A 72 12.43 18.90 -36.58
N GLY A 73 12.64 17.60 -36.85
CA GLY A 73 12.32 16.52 -35.92
C GLY A 73 13.23 16.49 -34.69
N TYR A 74 14.53 16.77 -34.88
CA TYR A 74 15.49 16.91 -33.78
C TYR A 74 15.11 18.06 -32.86
N ALA A 75 14.74 19.22 -33.41
CA ALA A 75 14.39 20.39 -32.61
C ALA A 75 13.16 20.15 -31.70
N PHE A 76 12.15 19.42 -32.19
CA PHE A 76 10.95 19.11 -31.44
C PHE A 76 11.21 18.10 -30.31
N GLU A 77 11.92 17.00 -30.61
CA GLU A 77 12.25 15.97 -29.62
C GLU A 77 13.31 16.44 -28.61
N ALA A 78 14.26 17.29 -29.03
CA ALA A 78 15.21 17.94 -28.13
C ALA A 78 14.50 18.86 -27.13
N GLY A 79 13.54 19.67 -27.60
CA GLY A 79 12.71 20.50 -26.72
C GLY A 79 11.91 19.68 -25.70
N ARG A 80 11.34 18.54 -26.13
CA ARG A 80 10.62 17.62 -25.24
C ARG A 80 11.53 16.96 -24.22
N LEU A 81 12.68 16.43 -24.66
CA LEU A 81 13.69 15.81 -23.81
C LEU A 81 14.21 16.78 -22.76
N ILE A 82 14.48 18.03 -23.16
CA ILE A 82 14.92 19.08 -22.24
C ILE A 82 13.86 19.33 -21.17
N ASN A 83 12.60 19.47 -21.57
CA ASN A 83 11.51 19.75 -20.64
C ASN A 83 11.23 18.57 -19.70
N GLU A 84 11.27 17.33 -20.20
CA GLU A 84 11.16 16.11 -19.39
C GLU A 84 12.29 16.00 -18.37
N LYS A 85 13.53 16.27 -18.77
CA LYS A 85 14.71 16.18 -17.89
C LYS A 85 14.75 17.29 -16.85
N THR A 86 14.35 18.50 -17.22
CA THR A 86 14.19 19.61 -16.27
C THR A 86 13.12 19.29 -15.22
N MET A 87 11.96 18.76 -15.61
CA MET A 87 10.92 18.31 -14.68
C MET A 87 11.37 17.16 -13.77
N GLU A 88 12.17 16.22 -14.29
CA GLU A 88 12.77 15.13 -13.52
C GLU A 88 13.73 15.67 -12.45
N ASN A 89 14.59 16.62 -12.82
CA ASN A 89 15.54 17.26 -11.92
C ASN A 89 14.83 18.11 -10.85
N THR A 90 13.75 18.82 -11.20
CA THR A 90 12.92 19.54 -10.22
C THR A 90 12.34 18.60 -9.16
N ARG A 91 11.80 17.44 -9.57
CA ARG A 91 11.27 16.45 -8.61
C ARG A 91 12.36 15.83 -7.74
N LYS A 92 13.53 15.50 -8.31
CA LYS A 92 14.68 14.98 -7.56
C LYS A 92 15.16 15.99 -6.52
N PHE A 93 15.17 17.27 -6.88
CA PHE A 93 15.52 18.36 -5.97
C PHE A 93 14.48 18.53 -4.85
N GLU A 94 13.18 18.50 -5.16
CA GLU A 94 12.11 18.55 -4.15
C GLU A 94 12.19 17.37 -3.17
N SER A 95 12.33 16.14 -3.68
CA SER A 95 12.47 14.95 -2.83
C SER A 95 13.76 14.97 -2.01
N SER A 96 14.87 15.43 -2.59
CA SER A 96 16.14 15.61 -1.88
C SER A 96 15.99 16.60 -0.72
N MET A 97 15.34 17.75 -0.93
CA MET A 97 15.12 18.73 0.14
C MET A 97 14.18 18.22 1.25
N GLU A 98 13.12 17.48 0.89
CA GLU A 98 12.19 16.88 1.86
C GLU A 98 12.85 15.77 2.71
N GLU A 99 13.76 14.99 2.13
CA GLU A 99 14.41 13.85 2.79
C GLU A 99 15.68 14.22 3.58
N SER A 100 16.39 15.30 3.22
CA SER A 100 17.71 15.63 3.77
C SER A 100 17.80 16.89 4.64
N SER A 101 16.72 17.67 4.77
CA SER A 101 16.78 18.91 5.54
C SER A 101 16.54 18.69 7.04
N TRP A 102 17.63 18.78 7.82
CA TRP A 102 17.63 18.84 9.29
C TRP A 102 16.76 20.00 9.86
N ILE A 103 16.55 21.07 9.07
CA ILE A 103 15.66 22.18 9.39
C ILE A 103 14.17 21.77 9.26
N LEU A 104 13.80 20.98 8.24
CA LEU A 104 12.44 20.45 8.05
C LEU A 104 12.06 19.34 9.04
N SER A 105 13.02 18.70 9.71
CA SER A 105 12.75 17.67 10.74
C SER A 105 12.72 18.23 12.16
N THR A 106 13.58 19.19 12.48
CA THR A 106 13.72 19.75 13.85
C THR A 106 12.87 21.01 14.04
N VAL A 107 12.86 21.87 13.03
CA VAL A 107 11.94 23.02 12.98
C VAL A 107 10.62 22.59 12.34
N GLY A 108 10.58 21.48 11.60
CA GLY A 108 9.42 20.87 10.94
C GLY A 108 8.06 21.03 11.62
N PRO A 109 7.83 20.53 12.84
CA PRO A 109 6.54 20.70 13.53
C PRO A 109 6.24 22.14 13.93
N SER A 110 7.26 22.96 14.20
CA SER A 110 7.15 24.38 14.57
C SER A 110 7.02 25.30 13.34
N VAL A 111 7.68 24.94 12.24
CA VAL A 111 7.58 25.52 10.90
C VAL A 111 6.30 25.03 10.25
N GLU A 112 5.81 23.82 10.48
CA GLU A 112 4.48 23.35 10.11
C GLU A 112 3.44 24.03 11.01
N LYS A 113 3.70 24.29 12.30
CA LYS A 113 2.85 25.16 13.14
C LYS A 113 2.81 26.62 12.69
N VAL A 114 3.94 27.18 12.25
CA VAL A 114 4.05 28.55 11.73
C VAL A 114 3.54 28.63 10.28
N LEU A 115 3.80 27.62 9.47
CA LEU A 115 3.32 27.52 8.09
C LEU A 115 1.82 27.25 8.08
N ILE A 116 1.27 26.35 8.90
CA ILE A 116 -0.17 26.09 9.02
C ILE A 116 -0.87 27.23 9.79
N GLY A 117 -0.28 27.70 10.90
CA GLY A 117 -0.90 28.66 11.83
C GLY A 117 -0.69 30.14 11.50
N THR A 118 0.38 30.51 10.77
CA THR A 118 0.70 31.91 10.39
C THR A 118 0.77 32.15 8.87
N LEU A 119 1.06 31.14 8.02
CA LEU A 119 1.20 31.31 6.55
C LEU A 119 0.20 30.51 5.68
N GLY A 120 -0.60 29.59 6.25
CA GLY A 120 -1.56 28.73 5.56
C GLY A 120 -1.03 27.57 4.68
N ALA A 121 0.23 27.12 4.78
CA ALA A 121 0.73 25.99 3.97
C ALA A 121 0.43 24.62 4.64
N GLY A 122 -0.10 23.65 3.89
CA GLY A 122 -0.49 22.32 4.41
C GLY A 122 0.59 21.23 4.34
N SER A 123 0.20 19.96 4.53
CA SER A 123 1.04 18.75 4.48
C SER A 123 1.14 18.12 3.08
N ARG A 124 1.82 16.97 2.97
CA ARG A 124 1.97 16.20 1.72
C ARG A 124 0.64 15.86 1.05
N ASP A 125 -0.42 15.57 1.80
CA ASP A 125 -1.70 15.14 1.21
C ASP A 125 -2.87 16.10 1.51
N VAL A 126 -2.65 17.10 2.34
CA VAL A 126 -3.69 18.04 2.80
C VAL A 126 -3.18 19.48 2.69
N TYR A 127 -3.87 20.34 1.95
CA TYR A 127 -3.60 21.77 1.94
C TYR A 127 -4.43 22.50 2.99
N CYS A 128 -3.83 23.45 3.69
CA CYS A 128 -4.54 24.34 4.59
C CYS A 128 -5.15 25.50 3.80
N GLY A 129 -6.42 25.78 4.08
CA GLY A 129 -7.14 26.93 3.59
C GLY A 129 -7.38 27.96 4.70
N ARG A 130 -8.16 28.97 4.35
CA ARG A 130 -8.59 30.05 5.25
C ARG A 130 -9.66 29.51 6.22
N GLU A 131 -9.78 30.15 7.38
CA GLU A 131 -10.84 29.87 8.37
C GLU A 131 -10.93 28.40 8.82
N GLY A 132 -9.78 27.73 8.89
CA GLY A 132 -9.66 26.34 9.34
C GLY A 132 -10.22 25.30 8.36
N TRP A 133 -10.42 25.67 7.09
CA TRP A 133 -10.73 24.73 6.01
C TRP A 133 -9.48 23.95 5.60
N LEU A 134 -9.65 22.66 5.29
CA LEU A 134 -8.59 21.79 4.78
C LEU A 134 -8.99 21.24 3.42
N TYR A 135 -8.04 20.98 2.51
CA TYR A 135 -8.31 20.51 1.16
C TYR A 135 -7.46 19.30 0.82
N PHE A 136 -8.08 18.28 0.21
CA PHE A 136 -7.38 17.06 -0.16
C PHE A 136 -6.54 17.28 -1.43
N ARG A 137 -5.23 17.03 -1.38
CA ARG A 137 -4.30 17.25 -2.51
C ARG A 137 -4.79 16.60 -3.82
N PRO A 138 -5.20 15.31 -3.85
CA PRO A 138 -5.69 14.67 -5.07
C PRO A 138 -6.89 15.38 -5.73
N THR A 139 -7.74 16.04 -4.94
CA THR A 139 -8.86 16.83 -5.50
C THR A 139 -8.38 18.12 -6.16
N LEU A 140 -7.31 18.73 -5.66
CA LEU A 140 -6.70 19.90 -6.28
C LEU A 140 -5.93 19.50 -7.54
N GLU A 141 -5.17 18.40 -7.50
CA GLU A 141 -4.50 17.83 -8.67
C GLU A 141 -5.48 17.50 -9.81
N TYR A 142 -6.68 17.02 -9.47
CA TYR A 142 -7.75 16.86 -10.46
C TYR A 142 -8.18 18.20 -11.08
N LEU A 143 -8.37 19.25 -10.27
CA LEU A 143 -8.86 20.55 -10.74
C LEU A 143 -7.81 21.34 -11.53
N THR A 144 -6.55 21.26 -11.14
CA THR A 144 -5.44 22.01 -11.75
C THR A 144 -4.64 21.19 -12.75
N GLY A 145 -4.83 19.88 -12.76
CA GLY A 145 -4.12 18.95 -13.63
C GLY A 145 -4.55 19.01 -15.09
N ALA A 146 -3.79 18.29 -15.92
CA ALA A 146 -4.02 18.23 -17.35
C ALA A 146 -5.44 17.68 -17.68
N PRO A 147 -5.98 18.00 -18.87
CA PRO A 147 -7.27 17.47 -19.31
C PRO A 147 -7.21 15.93 -19.37
N PHE A 148 -7.98 15.24 -18.52
CA PHE A 148 -7.89 13.78 -18.39
C PHE A 148 -8.33 12.99 -19.64
N LEU A 149 -9.05 13.61 -20.58
CA LEU A 149 -9.40 13.02 -21.89
C LEU A 149 -8.38 13.32 -23.00
N ASP A 150 -7.28 14.01 -22.69
CA ASP A 150 -6.20 14.22 -23.64
C ASP A 150 -5.52 12.87 -23.96
N PRO A 151 -5.41 12.47 -25.25
CA PRO A 151 -4.74 11.24 -25.66
C PRO A 151 -3.31 11.09 -25.11
N ALA A 152 -2.55 12.18 -24.96
CA ALA A 152 -1.20 12.14 -24.41
C ALA A 152 -1.23 11.80 -22.91
N VAL A 153 -2.16 12.39 -22.16
CA VAL A 153 -2.37 12.11 -20.73
C VAL A 153 -2.79 10.65 -20.53
N MET A 154 -3.71 10.15 -21.36
CA MET A 154 -4.14 8.75 -21.30
C MET A 154 -3.00 7.78 -21.66
N LYS A 155 -2.19 8.07 -22.68
CA LYS A 155 -1.06 7.22 -23.11
C LYS A 155 0.06 7.13 -22.05
N ALA A 156 0.20 8.15 -21.20
CA ALA A 156 1.16 8.15 -20.11
C ALA A 156 0.78 7.18 -18.97
N LYS A 157 -0.49 6.78 -18.86
CA LYS A 157 -1.00 5.89 -17.81
C LYS A 157 -1.13 4.44 -18.29
N ARG A 158 0.00 3.80 -18.63
CA ARG A 158 0.00 2.46 -19.26
C ARG A 158 -0.36 1.29 -18.33
N GLU A 159 -0.28 1.49 -17.01
CA GLU A 159 -0.44 0.44 -16.00
C GLU A 159 -1.91 0.23 -15.56
N VAL A 160 -2.80 1.15 -15.91
CA VAL A 160 -4.23 1.14 -15.56
C VAL A 160 -5.08 1.41 -16.80
N GLN A 161 -6.39 1.20 -16.72
CA GLN A 161 -7.29 1.72 -17.76
C GLN A 161 -7.61 3.20 -17.42
N PRO A 162 -7.23 4.19 -18.25
CA PRO A 162 -7.34 5.61 -17.89
C PRO A 162 -8.55 6.34 -18.48
N ASP A 163 -9.39 5.69 -19.29
CA ASP A 163 -10.50 6.29 -20.02
C ASP A 163 -11.86 6.06 -19.32
N PRO A 164 -12.36 7.06 -18.56
CA PRO A 164 -13.65 6.96 -17.88
C PRO A 164 -14.83 6.84 -18.84
N VAL A 165 -14.76 7.45 -20.03
CA VAL A 165 -15.85 7.42 -21.01
C VAL A 165 -16.02 5.99 -21.50
N LYS A 166 -14.92 5.31 -21.85
CA LYS A 166 -14.96 3.93 -22.32
C LYS A 166 -15.62 2.99 -21.29
N ALA A 167 -15.23 3.07 -20.03
CA ALA A 167 -15.74 2.21 -18.98
C ALA A 167 -17.23 2.47 -18.66
N ILE A 168 -17.65 3.74 -18.65
CA ILE A 168 -19.05 4.12 -18.39
C ILE A 168 -19.95 3.72 -19.56
N LEU A 169 -19.49 3.87 -20.81
CA LEU A 169 -20.25 3.45 -21.98
C LEU A 169 -20.42 1.92 -22.04
N ASP A 170 -19.40 1.18 -21.62
CA ASP A 170 -19.50 -0.27 -21.47
C ASP A 170 -20.53 -0.67 -20.40
N LEU A 171 -20.52 0.00 -19.24
CA LEU A 171 -21.56 -0.16 -18.22
C LEU A 171 -22.96 0.17 -18.78
N LYS A 172 -23.12 1.32 -19.47
CA LYS A 172 -24.40 1.71 -20.09
C LYS A 172 -24.87 0.65 -21.07
N LYS A 173 -23.99 0.12 -21.92
CA LYS A 173 -24.33 -0.93 -22.89
C LYS A 173 -24.88 -2.18 -22.20
N GLN A 174 -24.19 -2.65 -21.16
CA GLN A 174 -24.56 -3.85 -20.41
C GLN A 174 -25.85 -3.67 -19.58
N LEU A 175 -26.14 -2.45 -19.09
CA LEU A 175 -27.40 -2.14 -18.43
C LEU A 175 -28.56 -1.99 -19.43
N SER A 176 -28.32 -1.35 -20.57
CA SER A 176 -29.34 -1.10 -21.59
C SER A 176 -29.83 -2.38 -22.25
N SER A 177 -28.99 -3.41 -22.36
CA SER A 177 -29.42 -4.74 -22.84
C SER A 177 -30.48 -5.39 -21.93
N ARG A 178 -30.64 -4.88 -20.71
CA ARG A 178 -31.65 -5.30 -19.73
C ARG A 178 -32.76 -4.27 -19.53
N GLY A 179 -32.80 -3.21 -20.34
CA GLY A 179 -33.75 -2.11 -20.20
C GLY A 179 -33.57 -1.29 -18.92
N ILE A 180 -32.33 -1.18 -18.43
CA ILE A 180 -31.96 -0.41 -17.25
C ILE A 180 -31.26 0.88 -17.68
N GLU A 181 -31.72 2.01 -17.15
CA GLU A 181 -31.11 3.32 -17.38
C GLU A 181 -29.94 3.58 -16.43
N LEU A 182 -28.90 4.26 -16.95
CA LEU A 182 -27.72 4.64 -16.18
C LEU A 182 -27.72 6.16 -15.95
N VAL A 183 -27.65 6.55 -14.69
CA VAL A 183 -27.43 7.94 -14.25
C VAL A 183 -26.06 8.03 -13.59
N VAL A 184 -25.17 8.84 -14.15
CA VAL A 184 -23.82 9.09 -13.61
C VAL A 184 -23.85 10.32 -12.71
N LEU A 185 -23.27 10.21 -11.52
CA LEU A 185 -23.30 11.24 -10.48
C LEU A 185 -21.87 11.52 -9.96
N PRO A 186 -21.08 12.37 -10.65
CA PRO A 186 -19.75 12.72 -10.18
C PRO A 186 -19.86 13.70 -9.00
N ALA A 187 -19.52 13.25 -7.80
CA ALA A 187 -19.50 14.11 -6.61
C ALA A 187 -18.36 15.14 -6.73
N PRO A 188 -18.64 16.46 -6.70
CA PRO A 188 -17.64 17.48 -6.97
C PRO A 188 -16.63 17.59 -5.84
N ALA A 189 -15.42 18.03 -6.18
CA ALA A 189 -14.42 18.37 -5.19
C ALA A 189 -14.90 19.55 -4.33
N LYS A 190 -14.54 19.56 -3.05
CA LYS A 190 -14.84 20.69 -2.15
C LYS A 190 -14.31 22.03 -2.69
N ALA A 191 -13.12 22.02 -3.29
CA ALA A 191 -12.52 23.19 -3.93
C ALA A 191 -13.25 23.64 -5.21
N SER A 192 -14.10 22.79 -5.82
CA SER A 192 -14.98 23.21 -6.92
C SER A 192 -16.03 24.21 -6.46
N ILE A 193 -16.49 24.06 -5.22
CA ILE A 193 -17.61 24.81 -4.64
C ILE A 193 -17.10 25.94 -3.74
N TYR A 194 -16.06 25.68 -2.97
CA TYR A 194 -15.49 26.60 -1.97
C TYR A 194 -14.03 26.98 -2.28
N PRO A 195 -13.70 27.50 -3.47
CA PRO A 195 -12.34 27.96 -3.75
C PRO A 195 -11.95 29.24 -2.98
N GLU A 196 -12.92 30.04 -2.53
CA GLU A 196 -12.69 31.26 -1.75
C GLU A 196 -12.09 30.99 -0.36
N TYR A 197 -12.37 29.81 0.20
CA TYR A 197 -11.75 29.33 1.44
C TYR A 197 -10.38 28.68 1.18
N PHE A 198 -10.02 28.42 -0.09
CA PHE A 198 -8.65 28.04 -0.45
C PHE A 198 -7.78 29.27 -0.66
N THR A 199 -8.26 30.27 -1.41
CA THR A 199 -7.56 31.55 -1.61
C THR A 199 -8.53 32.72 -1.77
N SER A 200 -8.16 33.89 -1.24
CA SER A 200 -8.95 35.13 -1.32
C SER A 200 -9.09 35.69 -2.74
N ARG A 201 -8.27 35.22 -3.70
CA ARG A 201 -8.35 35.64 -5.11
C ARG A 201 -9.63 35.17 -5.79
N TYR A 202 -10.23 34.10 -5.28
CA TYR A 202 -11.55 33.68 -5.72
C TYR A 202 -12.60 34.44 -4.91
N GLY A 203 -13.26 35.39 -5.57
CA GLY A 203 -14.49 36.00 -5.08
C GLY A 203 -15.72 35.11 -5.34
N ARG A 204 -16.91 35.70 -5.27
CA ARG A 204 -18.16 35.03 -5.65
C ARG A 204 -18.08 34.61 -7.14
N ARG A 205 -18.07 33.30 -7.39
CA ARG A 205 -18.12 32.73 -8.75
C ARG A 205 -19.55 32.35 -9.11
N SER A 206 -19.88 32.51 -10.38
CA SER A 206 -21.16 32.05 -10.95
C SER A 206 -21.10 30.59 -11.45
N LEU A 207 -19.89 30.03 -11.63
CA LEU A 207 -19.68 28.66 -12.12
C LEU A 207 -18.65 27.90 -11.27
N PRO A 208 -18.87 26.58 -11.02
CA PRO A 208 -17.94 25.75 -10.27
C PRO A 208 -16.56 25.67 -10.94
N LEU A 209 -15.50 25.53 -10.13
CA LEU A 209 -14.19 25.16 -10.68
C LEU A 209 -14.21 23.71 -11.11
N GLN A 210 -13.67 23.43 -12.29
CA GLN A 210 -13.72 22.10 -12.87
C GLN A 210 -12.54 21.82 -13.82
N ASN A 211 -12.14 20.56 -13.92
CA ASN A 211 -11.12 20.11 -14.88
C ASN A 211 -11.57 20.41 -16.33
N PRO A 212 -10.66 20.86 -17.22
CA PRO A 212 -11.01 21.20 -18.61
C PRO A 212 -11.68 20.08 -19.41
N SER A 213 -11.38 18.82 -19.10
CA SER A 213 -12.01 17.66 -19.77
C SER A 213 -13.44 17.36 -19.31
N PHE A 214 -13.92 17.95 -18.21
CA PHE A 214 -15.20 17.56 -17.63
C PHE A 214 -16.39 17.89 -18.55
N ALA A 215 -16.42 19.07 -19.17
CA ALA A 215 -17.50 19.44 -20.08
C ALA A 215 -17.54 18.49 -21.30
N GLU A 216 -16.37 18.13 -21.82
CA GLU A 216 -16.25 17.16 -22.91
C GLU A 216 -16.66 15.75 -22.48
N PHE A 217 -16.30 15.35 -21.27
CA PHE A 217 -16.73 14.09 -20.65
C PHE A 217 -18.25 13.99 -20.58
N VAL A 218 -18.91 15.01 -20.01
CA VAL A 218 -20.37 15.08 -19.91
C VAL A 218 -21.00 15.03 -21.31
N ARG A 219 -20.48 15.82 -22.26
CA ARG A 219 -20.96 15.86 -23.64
C ARG A 219 -20.87 14.49 -24.33
N ARG A 220 -19.74 13.78 -24.19
CA ARG A 220 -19.54 12.45 -24.79
C ARG A 220 -20.51 11.42 -24.22
N LEU A 221 -20.75 11.45 -22.91
CA LEU A 221 -21.71 10.56 -22.26
C LEU A 221 -23.15 10.85 -22.70
N GLN A 222 -23.57 12.11 -22.68
CA GLN A 222 -24.92 12.52 -23.11
C GLN A 222 -25.17 12.24 -24.59
N ALA A 223 -24.18 12.43 -25.45
CA ALA A 223 -24.27 12.08 -26.87
C ALA A 223 -24.49 10.57 -27.12
N GLN A 224 -24.18 9.73 -26.15
CA GLN A 224 -24.42 8.28 -26.17
C GLN A 224 -25.64 7.88 -25.33
N GLY A 225 -26.49 8.85 -24.93
CA GLY A 225 -27.70 8.60 -24.17
C GLY A 225 -27.47 8.21 -22.71
N VAL A 226 -26.32 8.54 -22.12
CA VAL A 226 -26.09 8.40 -20.67
C VAL A 226 -26.62 9.64 -19.96
N HIS A 227 -27.44 9.43 -18.92
CA HIS A 227 -27.87 10.52 -18.05
C HIS A 227 -26.72 10.92 -17.13
N VAL A 228 -26.43 12.22 -17.04
CA VAL A 228 -25.39 12.75 -16.14
C VAL A 228 -26.01 13.80 -15.24
N PHE A 229 -26.02 13.53 -13.94
CA PHE A 229 -26.44 14.48 -12.92
C PHE A 229 -25.18 15.07 -12.26
N ASP A 230 -24.82 16.29 -12.65
CA ASP A 230 -23.74 17.05 -12.03
C ASP A 230 -24.29 17.98 -10.93
N PRO A 231 -24.05 17.70 -9.64
CA PRO A 231 -24.55 18.55 -8.56
C PRO A 231 -23.71 19.81 -8.32
N ALA A 232 -22.60 20.03 -9.04
CA ALA A 232 -21.68 21.12 -8.72
C ALA A 232 -22.32 22.51 -8.78
N SER A 233 -23.07 22.79 -9.85
CA SER A 233 -23.74 24.09 -10.01
C SER A 233 -24.83 24.32 -8.97
N LEU A 234 -25.57 23.26 -8.63
CA LEU A 234 -26.57 23.27 -7.56
C LEU A 234 -25.95 23.62 -6.21
N LEU A 235 -24.88 22.93 -5.85
CA LEU A 235 -24.17 23.13 -4.58
C LEU A 235 -23.57 24.53 -4.51
N LEU A 236 -23.00 25.03 -5.62
CA LEU A 236 -22.48 26.39 -5.69
C LEU A 236 -23.57 27.45 -5.46
N GLN A 237 -24.77 27.26 -5.99
CA GLN A 237 -25.88 28.20 -5.78
C GLN A 237 -26.42 28.15 -4.35
N ALA A 238 -26.44 26.97 -3.73
CA ALA A 238 -27.01 26.78 -2.41
C ALA A 238 -26.06 27.13 -1.25
N LYS A 239 -24.74 27.24 -1.51
CA LYS A 239 -23.72 27.48 -0.48
C LYS A 239 -23.89 28.80 0.30
N GLU A 240 -24.71 29.72 -0.21
CA GLU A 240 -24.95 31.02 0.42
C GLU A 240 -25.79 30.91 1.70
N LYS A 241 -26.56 29.83 1.85
CA LYS A 241 -27.46 29.61 2.99
C LYS A 241 -26.77 28.88 4.14
N GLU A 242 -25.95 27.90 3.82
CA GLU A 242 -25.22 27.10 4.79
C GLU A 242 -24.02 26.39 4.15
N ASN A 243 -23.13 25.84 4.99
CA ASN A 243 -22.00 25.06 4.52
C ASN A 243 -22.46 23.68 4.03
N LEU A 244 -22.20 23.39 2.76
CA LEU A 244 -22.55 22.13 2.09
C LEU A 244 -21.39 21.14 2.06
N PHE A 245 -20.21 21.54 2.55
CA PHE A 245 -19.07 20.67 2.78
C PHE A 245 -18.51 20.84 4.20
N LEU A 246 -18.01 19.74 4.75
CA LEU A 246 -17.34 19.73 6.04
C LEU A 246 -16.00 20.48 5.92
N LYS A 247 -15.66 21.30 6.92
CA LYS A 247 -14.50 22.19 6.83
C LYS A 247 -13.19 21.42 6.73
N ARG A 248 -13.06 20.38 7.56
CA ARG A 248 -11.83 19.59 7.78
C ARG A 248 -11.95 18.15 7.30
N ASP A 249 -12.90 17.91 6.41
CA ASP A 249 -13.17 16.59 5.84
C ASP A 249 -13.37 16.71 4.31
N THR A 250 -13.13 15.64 3.57
CA THR A 250 -13.29 15.58 2.10
C THR A 250 -14.75 15.71 1.66
N HIS A 251 -15.70 15.30 2.51
CA HIS A 251 -17.10 15.06 2.13
C HIS A 251 -18.02 16.27 2.33
N TRP A 252 -19.22 16.16 1.74
CA TRP A 252 -20.31 17.12 1.96
C TRP A 252 -20.81 17.09 3.42
N THR A 253 -21.52 18.14 3.86
CA THR A 253 -22.29 18.11 5.11
C THR A 253 -23.59 17.30 4.93
N PRO A 254 -24.33 16.98 6.01
CA PRO A 254 -25.66 16.36 5.89
C PRO A 254 -26.61 17.20 5.01
N ALA A 255 -26.60 18.52 5.17
CA ALA A 255 -27.37 19.43 4.31
C ALA A 255 -26.95 19.35 2.83
N GLY A 256 -25.65 19.27 2.55
CA GLY A 256 -25.13 19.05 1.19
C GLY A 256 -25.64 17.74 0.58
N SER A 257 -25.50 16.62 1.31
CA SER A 257 -26.00 15.30 0.91
C SER A 257 -27.52 15.32 0.66
N GLU A 258 -28.29 15.92 1.56
CA GLU A 258 -29.74 16.02 1.47
C GLU A 258 -30.20 16.83 0.27
N LEU A 259 -29.52 17.94 -0.02
CA LEU A 259 -29.80 18.76 -1.20
C LEU A 259 -29.53 17.98 -2.48
N VAL A 260 -28.40 17.25 -2.54
CA VAL A 260 -28.07 16.38 -3.69
C VAL A 260 -29.13 15.30 -3.85
N ALA A 261 -29.53 14.62 -2.76
CA ALA A 261 -30.58 13.61 -2.79
C ALA A 261 -31.92 14.15 -3.27
N GLN A 262 -32.33 15.33 -2.78
CA GLN A 262 -33.57 16.00 -3.20
C GLN A 262 -33.56 16.32 -4.69
N LYS A 263 -32.44 16.84 -5.19
CA LYS A 263 -32.31 17.28 -6.58
C LYS A 263 -32.10 16.12 -7.53
N LEU A 264 -31.43 15.06 -7.09
CA LEU A 264 -31.38 13.80 -7.81
C LEU A 264 -32.78 13.19 -7.91
N ALA A 265 -33.57 13.18 -6.84
CA ALA A 265 -34.96 12.69 -6.87
C ALA A 265 -35.83 13.49 -7.85
N ALA A 266 -35.67 14.82 -7.89
CA ALA A 266 -36.33 15.67 -8.89
C ALA A 266 -35.87 15.33 -10.31
N TYR A 267 -34.56 15.23 -10.53
CA TYR A 267 -33.98 14.88 -11.82
C TYR A 267 -34.50 13.54 -12.35
N LEU A 268 -34.58 12.50 -11.51
CA LEU A 268 -35.12 11.19 -11.89
C LEU A 268 -36.59 11.27 -12.32
N ARG A 269 -37.40 12.10 -11.65
CA ARG A 269 -38.81 12.34 -12.02
C ARG A 269 -38.94 13.13 -13.32
N GLU A 270 -38.20 14.23 -13.45
CA GLU A 270 -38.23 15.12 -14.61
C GLU A 270 -37.79 14.41 -15.89
N ASN A 271 -36.79 13.53 -15.79
CA ASN A 271 -36.31 12.70 -16.89
C ASN A 271 -37.14 11.43 -17.11
N LYS A 272 -38.27 11.26 -16.39
CA LYS A 272 -39.19 10.11 -16.53
C LYS A 272 -38.51 8.74 -16.38
N LEU A 273 -37.50 8.67 -15.51
CA LEU A 273 -36.73 7.44 -15.27
C LEU A 273 -37.38 6.53 -14.23
N LEU A 274 -38.41 7.02 -13.54
CA LEU A 274 -39.08 6.30 -12.48
C LEU A 274 -40.35 5.62 -13.00
N THR A 275 -40.52 4.35 -12.63
CA THR A 275 -41.81 3.65 -12.77
C THR A 275 -42.86 4.23 -11.84
N GLN A 276 -44.13 3.83 -11.96
CA GLN A 276 -45.15 4.15 -10.95
C GLN A 276 -45.12 3.10 -9.83
N VAL A 277 -44.98 3.53 -8.58
CA VAL A 277 -45.13 2.66 -7.39
C VAL A 277 -45.83 3.43 -6.27
N ALA A 278 -46.45 2.71 -5.34
CA ALA A 278 -47.06 3.30 -4.16
C ALA A 278 -46.01 4.04 -3.30
N PRO A 279 -46.29 5.28 -2.85
CA PRO A 279 -45.36 6.03 -2.03
C PRO A 279 -45.21 5.40 -0.65
N VAL A 280 -43.98 5.34 -0.15
CA VAL A 280 -43.63 4.87 1.19
C VAL A 280 -43.47 6.05 2.14
N GLY A 281 -44.11 5.97 3.31
CA GLY A 281 -44.12 7.02 4.34
C GLY A 281 -42.88 7.02 5.23
N TYR A 282 -41.70 7.27 4.67
CA TYR A 282 -40.48 7.45 5.47
C TYR A 282 -40.56 8.69 6.36
N THR A 283 -40.00 8.61 7.56
CA THR A 283 -39.86 9.77 8.48
C THR A 283 -38.39 10.09 8.72
N ARG A 284 -38.11 11.30 9.21
CA ARG A 284 -36.77 11.76 9.61
C ARG A 284 -36.76 12.02 11.10
N VAL A 285 -35.76 11.49 11.80
CA VAL A 285 -35.52 11.74 13.23
C VAL A 285 -34.21 12.52 13.36
N PRO A 286 -34.21 13.70 14.01
CA PRO A 286 -32.99 14.45 14.21
C PRO A 286 -32.03 13.68 15.12
N SER A 287 -30.75 13.71 14.79
CA SER A 287 -29.65 13.26 15.65
C SER A 287 -28.43 14.16 15.44
N SER A 288 -27.33 13.90 16.14
CA SER A 288 -26.09 14.64 15.93
C SER A 288 -24.86 13.74 15.96
N ALA A 289 -23.80 14.20 15.30
CA ALA A 289 -22.48 13.60 15.36
C ALA A 289 -21.40 14.68 15.49
N GLU A 290 -20.27 14.30 16.09
CA GLU A 290 -19.11 15.18 16.23
C GLU A 290 -17.83 14.45 15.83
N ASN A 291 -17.07 15.04 14.91
CA ASN A 291 -15.80 14.48 14.47
C ASN A 291 -14.87 15.60 13.99
N ARG A 292 -13.56 15.34 13.97
CA ARG A 292 -12.55 16.28 13.48
C ARG A 292 -12.47 16.31 11.94
N GLY A 293 -12.89 15.22 11.29
CA GLY A 293 -12.84 15.04 9.83
C GLY A 293 -11.63 14.25 9.36
N ASP A 294 -11.77 13.60 8.21
CA ASP A 294 -10.73 12.75 7.62
C ASP A 294 -9.42 13.51 7.31
N LEU A 295 -9.50 14.73 6.76
CA LEU A 295 -8.32 15.54 6.44
C LEU A 295 -7.58 16.03 7.68
N ALA A 296 -8.29 16.36 8.75
CA ALA A 296 -7.64 16.69 10.03
C ALA A 296 -6.89 15.48 10.60
N ALA A 297 -7.45 14.27 10.47
CA ALA A 297 -6.81 13.04 10.94
C ALA A 297 -5.53 12.68 10.16
N MET A 298 -5.35 13.21 8.95
CA MET A 298 -4.14 13.03 8.13
C MET A 298 -2.99 13.99 8.51
N LEU A 299 -3.25 14.99 9.36
CA LEU A 299 -2.23 15.94 9.82
C LEU A 299 -1.58 15.46 11.12
N LYS A 300 -0.27 15.70 11.28
CA LYS A 300 0.44 15.42 12.54
C LYS A 300 -0.09 16.26 13.71
N THR A 301 -0.73 17.39 13.41
CA THR A 301 -1.38 18.30 14.36
C THR A 301 -2.88 18.02 14.55
N ALA A 302 -3.36 16.80 14.27
CA ALA A 302 -4.78 16.44 14.36
C ALA A 302 -5.44 16.81 15.72
N SER A 303 -4.69 16.78 16.82
CA SER A 303 -5.16 17.17 18.16
C SER A 303 -5.56 18.64 18.28
N ASP A 304 -4.94 19.50 17.47
CA ASP A 304 -5.08 20.95 17.54
C ASP A 304 -6.39 21.44 16.88
N TYR A 305 -7.08 20.54 16.16
CA TYR A 305 -8.37 20.82 15.55
C TYR A 305 -9.52 20.39 16.46
N GLU A 306 -10.45 21.32 16.69
CA GLU A 306 -11.72 21.04 17.35
C GLU A 306 -12.60 20.06 16.55
N LYS A 307 -13.50 19.36 17.24
CA LYS A 307 -14.52 18.55 16.56
C LYS A 307 -15.58 19.48 15.96
N GLN A 308 -15.98 19.22 14.73
CA GLN A 308 -17.14 19.85 14.11
C GLN A 308 -18.39 19.04 14.47
N HIS A 309 -19.41 19.74 14.96
CA HIS A 309 -20.75 19.17 15.20
C HIS A 309 -21.60 19.27 13.93
N VAL A 310 -22.38 18.23 13.65
CA VAL A 310 -23.37 18.22 12.58
C VAL A 310 -24.70 17.68 13.08
N THR A 311 -25.78 18.28 12.58
CA THR A 311 -27.13 17.74 12.72
C THR A 311 -27.42 16.77 11.58
N LEU A 312 -27.88 15.58 11.95
CA LEU A 312 -28.24 14.49 11.06
C LEU A 312 -29.77 14.34 11.05
N HIS A 313 -30.30 13.84 9.94
CA HIS A 313 -31.72 13.52 9.82
C HIS A 313 -31.89 12.04 9.47
N GLN A 314 -31.88 11.18 10.50
CA GLN A 314 -31.94 9.74 10.31
C GLN A 314 -33.25 9.33 9.69
N VAL A 315 -33.20 8.64 8.56
CA VAL A 315 -34.39 8.14 7.87
C VAL A 315 -34.88 6.86 8.57
N ARG A 316 -36.18 6.83 8.86
CA ARG A 316 -36.87 5.68 9.44
C ARG A 316 -37.93 5.16 8.47
N GLN A 317 -38.10 3.84 8.49
CA GLN A 317 -39.23 3.15 7.88
C GLN A 317 -40.56 3.62 8.51
N PRO A 318 -41.71 3.36 7.86
CA PRO A 318 -43.02 3.72 8.41
C PRO A 318 -43.30 3.12 9.80
N ASP A 319 -42.71 1.96 10.10
CA ASP A 319 -42.81 1.28 11.40
C ASP A 319 -41.85 1.84 12.47
N GLY A 320 -41.12 2.92 12.15
CA GLY A 320 -40.16 3.57 13.03
C GLY A 320 -38.77 2.91 13.08
N THR A 321 -38.56 1.79 12.39
CA THR A 321 -37.25 1.12 12.35
C THR A 321 -36.24 1.88 11.47
N PRO A 322 -34.92 1.73 11.70
CA PRO A 322 -33.91 2.36 10.86
C PRO A 322 -34.02 1.94 9.39
N TRP A 323 -33.91 2.90 8.46
CA TRP A 323 -33.92 2.62 7.03
C TRP A 323 -32.90 1.53 6.63
N SER A 324 -33.22 0.79 5.57
CA SER A 324 -32.34 -0.20 4.94
C SER A 324 -32.49 -0.20 3.43
N PRO A 325 -31.43 -0.49 2.66
CA PRO A 325 -31.55 -0.70 1.23
C PRO A 325 -32.46 -1.90 0.96
N SER A 326 -33.24 -1.83 -0.12
CA SER A 326 -34.16 -2.90 -0.53
C SER A 326 -33.67 -3.57 -1.80
N ARG A 327 -33.30 -4.86 -1.70
CA ARG A 327 -32.90 -5.72 -2.84
C ARG A 327 -33.91 -5.73 -3.99
N ASN A 328 -35.19 -5.52 -3.68
CA ASN A 328 -36.30 -5.55 -4.64
C ASN A 328 -36.69 -4.15 -5.17
N ALA A 329 -35.99 -3.09 -4.77
CA ALA A 329 -36.23 -1.76 -5.32
C ALA A 329 -35.95 -1.74 -6.83
N ASP A 330 -36.60 -0.83 -7.53
CA ASP A 330 -36.37 -0.60 -8.97
C ASP A 330 -35.19 0.36 -9.24
N ILE A 331 -34.59 0.91 -8.20
CA ILE A 331 -33.41 1.79 -8.26
C ILE A 331 -32.26 1.14 -7.49
N LEU A 332 -31.08 1.08 -8.10
CA LEU A 332 -29.83 0.69 -7.45
C LEU A 332 -28.84 1.85 -7.46
N VAL A 333 -28.30 2.20 -6.30
CA VAL A 333 -27.20 3.18 -6.17
C VAL A 333 -25.89 2.43 -5.98
N LEU A 334 -24.94 2.65 -6.88
CA LEU A 334 -23.52 2.33 -6.71
C LEU A 334 -22.84 3.60 -6.21
N GLY A 335 -22.16 3.58 -5.07
CA GLY A 335 -21.56 4.80 -4.51
C GLY A 335 -20.31 4.57 -3.68
N ASP A 336 -19.49 5.62 -3.53
CA ASP A 336 -18.28 5.59 -2.72
C ASP A 336 -18.51 6.21 -1.32
N SER A 337 -17.44 6.71 -0.69
CA SER A 337 -17.53 7.33 0.63
C SER A 337 -18.40 8.59 0.68
N TYR A 338 -18.65 9.29 -0.44
CA TYR A 338 -19.61 10.40 -0.49
C TYR A 338 -21.04 9.92 -0.21
N ALA A 339 -21.47 8.83 -0.84
CA ALA A 339 -22.77 8.24 -0.55
C ALA A 339 -22.84 7.66 0.89
N ASN A 340 -21.71 7.18 1.42
CA ASN A 340 -21.64 6.36 2.62
C ASN A 340 -21.31 7.13 3.93
N ILE A 341 -20.83 8.38 3.85
CA ILE A 341 -20.31 9.19 4.96
C ILE A 341 -21.23 9.27 6.19
N PHE A 342 -22.55 9.37 5.99
CA PHE A 342 -23.56 9.40 7.07
C PHE A 342 -24.42 8.13 7.14
N SER A 343 -24.02 7.08 6.43
CA SER A 343 -24.66 5.76 6.44
C SER A 343 -23.89 4.78 7.30
N LEU A 344 -22.55 4.90 7.32
CA LEU A 344 -21.64 3.94 7.93
C LEU A 344 -21.01 4.49 9.21
N ASP A 345 -21.20 3.77 10.32
CA ASP A 345 -20.70 4.17 11.64
C ASP A 345 -19.17 4.37 11.68
N GLY A 346 -18.41 3.52 10.97
CA GLY A 346 -16.95 3.63 10.87
C GLY A 346 -16.42 4.88 10.17
N MET A 347 -17.30 5.68 9.54
CA MET A 347 -16.94 7.01 9.05
C MET A 347 -16.89 8.05 10.18
N GLY A 348 -17.42 7.72 11.36
CA GLY A 348 -17.40 8.56 12.56
C GLY A 348 -18.32 9.78 12.48
N TRP A 349 -19.25 9.83 11.52
CA TRP A 349 -20.20 10.92 11.32
C TRP A 349 -21.66 10.50 11.55
N GLY A 350 -21.87 9.37 12.22
CA GLY A 350 -23.20 8.81 12.49
C GLY A 350 -23.75 7.94 11.36
N THR A 351 -25.00 7.51 11.50
CA THR A 351 -25.65 6.53 10.61
C THR A 351 -27.05 6.96 10.17
N GLY A 352 -27.56 6.33 9.11
CA GLY A 352 -28.96 6.46 8.66
C GLY A 352 -29.31 7.80 8.02
N SER A 353 -28.33 8.64 7.69
CA SER A 353 -28.55 9.98 7.11
C SER A 353 -27.78 10.22 5.80
N GLY A 354 -27.21 9.17 5.21
CA GLY A 354 -26.42 9.27 3.98
C GLY A 354 -27.25 9.52 2.72
N LEU A 355 -26.57 9.60 1.59
CA LEU A 355 -27.18 10.04 0.32
C LEU A 355 -28.36 9.15 -0.08
N VAL A 356 -28.23 7.83 0.11
CA VAL A 356 -29.23 6.86 -0.35
C VAL A 356 -30.47 6.88 0.54
N GLU A 357 -30.30 7.00 1.85
CA GLU A 357 -31.37 7.19 2.82
C GLU A 357 -32.20 8.41 2.45
N GLN A 358 -31.52 9.54 2.23
CA GLN A 358 -32.17 10.78 1.87
C GLN A 358 -32.83 10.68 0.49
N LEU A 359 -32.21 10.00 -0.46
CA LEU A 359 -32.81 9.77 -1.78
C LEU A 359 -34.10 8.96 -1.65
N SER A 360 -34.11 7.91 -0.83
CA SER A 360 -35.29 7.09 -0.57
C SER A 360 -36.41 7.89 0.09
N PHE A 361 -36.07 8.74 1.07
CA PHE A 361 -37.00 9.69 1.70
C PHE A 361 -37.59 10.66 0.67
N GLN A 362 -36.75 11.29 -0.15
CA GLN A 362 -37.17 12.29 -1.15
C GLN A 362 -38.00 11.67 -2.28
N LEU A 363 -37.68 10.43 -2.67
CA LEU A 363 -38.46 9.68 -3.64
C LEU A 363 -39.77 9.12 -3.06
N LYS A 364 -39.87 9.00 -1.73
CA LYS A 364 -40.90 8.21 -1.04
C LYS A 364 -40.95 6.79 -1.60
N ARG A 365 -39.78 6.19 -1.79
CA ARG A 365 -39.65 4.90 -2.49
C ARG A 365 -38.44 4.13 -1.96
N PRO A 366 -38.51 2.79 -1.88
CA PRO A 366 -37.35 1.98 -1.52
C PRO A 366 -36.22 2.13 -2.54
N VAL A 367 -34.98 2.19 -2.08
CA VAL A 367 -33.79 2.27 -2.94
C VAL A 367 -32.86 1.13 -2.53
N ASP A 368 -32.24 0.49 -3.52
CA ASP A 368 -31.18 -0.50 -3.32
C ASP A 368 -29.81 0.18 -3.36
N ALA A 369 -28.80 -0.42 -2.71
CA ALA A 369 -27.46 0.16 -2.68
C ALA A 369 -26.33 -0.88 -2.64
N ILE A 370 -25.24 -0.54 -3.32
CA ILE A 370 -23.89 -1.10 -3.12
C ILE A 370 -22.97 0.09 -2.87
N LEU A 371 -22.65 0.34 -1.61
CA LEU A 371 -21.77 1.42 -1.19
C LEU A 371 -20.45 0.83 -0.72
N ILE A 372 -19.32 1.25 -1.27
CA ILE A 372 -18.00 0.78 -0.88
C ILE A 372 -17.05 1.97 -0.83
N ASN A 373 -16.45 2.21 0.33
CA ASN A 373 -15.45 3.26 0.48
C ASN A 373 -14.22 3.00 -0.40
N ASP A 374 -13.66 4.08 -0.94
CA ASP A 374 -12.50 4.09 -1.83
C ASP A 374 -12.73 3.51 -3.23
N LYS A 375 -11.88 3.91 -4.18
CA LYS A 375 -11.82 3.37 -5.56
C LYS A 375 -13.16 3.43 -6.29
N GLY A 376 -13.84 4.58 -6.18
CA GLY A 376 -15.16 4.83 -6.79
C GLY A 376 -15.20 4.58 -8.30
N SER A 377 -14.06 4.69 -8.98
CA SER A 377 -13.91 4.34 -10.41
C SER A 377 -14.26 2.89 -10.75
N PHE A 378 -14.21 1.92 -9.82
CA PHE A 378 -14.52 0.52 -10.15
C PHE A 378 -15.05 -0.38 -9.03
N SER A 379 -14.87 -0.05 -7.75
CA SER A 379 -15.09 -1.00 -6.64
C SER A 379 -16.53 -1.54 -6.57
N THR A 380 -17.53 -0.66 -6.65
CA THR A 380 -18.95 -1.01 -6.59
C THR A 380 -19.44 -1.72 -7.85
N ARG A 381 -18.95 -1.31 -9.03
CA ARG A 381 -19.18 -2.03 -10.30
C ARG A 381 -18.60 -3.44 -10.25
N GLN A 382 -17.42 -3.61 -9.65
CA GLN A 382 -16.77 -4.90 -9.52
C GLN A 382 -17.56 -5.81 -8.57
N GLN A 383 -18.06 -5.27 -7.47
CA GLN A 383 -18.94 -6.01 -6.57
C GLN A 383 -20.21 -6.46 -7.27
N LEU A 384 -20.85 -5.56 -8.03
CA LEU A 384 -22.03 -5.90 -8.83
C LEU A 384 -21.72 -7.03 -9.83
N GLY A 385 -20.64 -6.92 -10.60
CA GLY A 385 -20.22 -7.95 -11.55
C GLY A 385 -19.96 -9.31 -10.88
N LYS A 386 -19.37 -9.30 -9.67
CA LYS A 386 -19.18 -10.53 -8.88
C LYS A 386 -20.50 -11.16 -8.44
N GLU A 387 -21.47 -10.38 -7.98
CA GLU A 387 -22.81 -10.87 -7.63
C GLU A 387 -23.50 -11.49 -8.87
N LEU A 388 -23.44 -10.82 -10.01
CA LEU A 388 -24.03 -11.34 -11.26
C LEU A 388 -23.36 -12.64 -11.73
N LYS A 389 -22.03 -12.72 -11.66
CA LYS A 389 -21.28 -13.94 -11.99
C LYS A 389 -21.66 -15.11 -11.08
N ARG A 390 -22.01 -14.87 -9.81
CA ARG A 390 -22.54 -15.88 -8.87
C ARG A 390 -23.92 -16.42 -9.23
N GLY A 391 -24.61 -15.80 -10.18
CA GLY A 391 -26.02 -16.07 -10.46
C GLY A 391 -26.97 -15.34 -9.50
N GLU A 392 -26.46 -14.42 -8.67
CA GLU A 392 -27.28 -13.49 -7.90
C GLU A 392 -27.59 -12.28 -8.78
N ASP A 393 -28.71 -12.34 -9.50
CA ASP A 393 -29.07 -11.26 -10.42
C ASP A 393 -29.54 -10.01 -9.67
N ARG A 394 -28.59 -9.22 -9.15
CA ARG A 394 -28.81 -7.95 -8.44
C ARG A 394 -29.48 -6.90 -9.33
N LEU A 395 -29.36 -7.05 -10.65
CA LEU A 395 -29.99 -6.20 -11.64
C LEU A 395 -31.44 -6.61 -11.94
N ALA A 396 -31.90 -7.77 -11.46
CA ALA A 396 -33.27 -8.19 -11.64
C ALA A 396 -34.26 -7.16 -11.07
N GLY A 397 -35.26 -6.81 -11.88
CA GLY A 397 -36.29 -5.83 -11.53
C GLY A 397 -35.84 -4.37 -11.48
N LYS A 398 -34.53 -4.08 -11.64
CA LYS A 398 -34.01 -2.71 -11.67
C LYS A 398 -34.46 -2.00 -12.95
N LYS A 399 -34.59 -0.69 -12.84
CA LYS A 399 -34.98 0.23 -13.92
C LYS A 399 -33.99 1.38 -14.03
N VAL A 400 -33.39 1.78 -12.90
CA VAL A 400 -32.34 2.79 -12.86
C VAL A 400 -31.17 2.29 -12.03
N VAL A 401 -29.97 2.48 -12.55
CA VAL A 401 -28.73 2.44 -11.78
C VAL A 401 -28.17 3.85 -11.68
N VAL A 402 -28.01 4.36 -10.47
CA VAL A 402 -27.27 5.59 -10.20
C VAL A 402 -25.84 5.20 -9.85
N TYR A 403 -24.86 5.73 -10.56
CA TYR A 403 -23.45 5.50 -10.31
C TYR A 403 -22.78 6.78 -9.80
N GLU A 404 -22.64 6.86 -8.48
CA GLU A 404 -21.95 7.89 -7.74
C GLU A 404 -20.47 7.54 -7.54
N PHE A 405 -19.61 8.54 -7.74
CA PHE A 405 -18.19 8.49 -7.41
C PHE A 405 -17.62 9.90 -7.28
N ALA A 406 -16.55 10.06 -6.50
CA ALA A 406 -15.82 11.31 -6.41
C ALA A 406 -15.22 11.73 -7.77
N ALA A 407 -15.49 12.96 -8.22
CA ALA A 407 -15.06 13.45 -9.54
C ALA A 407 -13.54 13.34 -9.80
N ARG A 408 -12.71 13.36 -8.75
CA ARG A 408 -11.26 13.15 -8.84
C ARG A 408 -10.88 11.82 -9.50
N GLU A 409 -11.73 10.80 -9.38
CA GLU A 409 -11.52 9.48 -9.98
C GLU A 409 -11.46 9.56 -11.51
N LEU A 410 -12.09 10.56 -12.14
CA LEU A 410 -12.02 10.76 -13.60
C LEU A 410 -10.59 10.95 -14.10
N ALA A 411 -9.75 11.62 -13.32
CA ALA A 411 -8.35 11.78 -13.65
C ALA A 411 -7.47 10.71 -13.00
N LEU A 412 -7.75 10.29 -11.76
CA LEU A 412 -6.81 9.50 -10.96
C LEU A 412 -7.12 8.01 -10.87
N GLY A 413 -8.37 7.62 -11.14
CA GLY A 413 -8.88 6.27 -10.94
C GLY A 413 -8.47 5.27 -12.03
N ASP A 414 -8.67 3.98 -11.73
CA ASP A 414 -8.53 2.88 -12.68
C ASP A 414 -9.91 2.49 -13.22
N TRP A 415 -10.19 2.89 -14.46
CA TRP A 415 -11.45 2.69 -15.15
C TRP A 415 -11.52 1.32 -15.84
N ARG A 416 -11.18 0.28 -15.09
CA ARG A 416 -11.19 -1.10 -15.60
C ARG A 416 -12.55 -1.50 -16.14
N MET A 417 -12.50 -2.32 -17.18
CA MET A 417 -13.68 -2.94 -17.81
C MET A 417 -14.21 -4.05 -16.91
N ILE A 418 -15.53 -4.08 -16.71
CA ILE A 418 -16.16 -5.04 -15.78
C ILE A 418 -17.34 -5.68 -16.49
N ASP A 419 -17.31 -7.00 -16.51
CA ASP A 419 -18.32 -7.84 -17.11
C ASP A 419 -19.47 -8.12 -16.12
N LEU A 420 -20.69 -7.81 -16.55
CA LEU A 420 -21.98 -7.94 -15.85
C LEU A 420 -22.84 -9.07 -16.46
N GLU A 421 -22.23 -10.01 -17.17
CA GLU A 421 -22.90 -11.26 -17.55
C GLU A 421 -23.35 -12.02 -16.30
N VAL A 422 -24.59 -12.51 -16.32
CA VAL A 422 -25.07 -13.41 -15.27
C VAL A 422 -24.49 -14.78 -15.53
N GLY A 423 -23.68 -15.25 -14.58
CA GLY A 423 -23.13 -16.59 -14.64
C GLY A 423 -24.24 -17.62 -14.50
N LYS A 424 -24.12 -18.74 -15.23
CA LYS A 424 -24.88 -19.94 -14.90
C LYS A 424 -24.38 -20.38 -13.52
N ARG A 425 -25.25 -20.42 -12.52
CA ARG A 425 -24.91 -20.97 -11.20
C ARG A 425 -24.46 -22.40 -11.40
N SER A 426 -23.14 -22.61 -11.54
CA SER A 426 -22.52 -23.93 -11.63
C SER A 426 -22.59 -24.53 -10.24
N ARG A 427 -23.77 -25.01 -9.87
CA ARG A 427 -23.90 -25.96 -8.78
C ARG A 427 -23.15 -27.20 -9.25
N ALA A 428 -22.01 -27.50 -8.62
CA ALA A 428 -21.58 -28.90 -8.55
C ALA A 428 -22.81 -29.73 -8.15
N PRO A 429 -23.01 -30.97 -8.62
CA PRO A 429 -24.15 -31.78 -8.22
C PRO A 429 -24.12 -31.94 -6.70
N VAL A 430 -24.90 -31.12 -6.01
CA VAL A 430 -25.05 -31.14 -4.56
C VAL A 430 -26.35 -31.88 -4.27
N THR A 431 -26.33 -32.83 -3.36
CA THR A 431 -27.54 -33.55 -2.96
C THR A 431 -28.57 -32.55 -2.42
N ALA A 432 -29.86 -32.82 -2.62
CA ALA A 432 -30.95 -31.96 -2.13
C ALA A 432 -30.81 -31.63 -0.63
N ALA A 433 -30.25 -32.56 0.16
CA ALA A 433 -29.98 -32.40 1.58
C ALA A 433 -28.94 -31.31 1.90
N VAL A 434 -27.83 -31.21 1.14
CA VAL A 434 -26.81 -30.17 1.37
C VAL A 434 -27.33 -28.81 0.91
N GLN A 435 -28.14 -28.76 -0.16
CA GLN A 435 -28.81 -27.51 -0.56
C GLN A 435 -29.80 -27.05 0.51
N GLN A 436 -30.58 -27.96 1.09
CA GLN A 436 -31.51 -27.65 2.17
C GLN A 436 -30.78 -27.18 3.45
N ALA A 437 -29.60 -27.74 3.75
CA ALA A 437 -28.78 -27.30 4.87
C ALA A 437 -28.24 -25.87 4.70
N VAL A 438 -27.83 -25.50 3.48
CA VAL A 438 -27.38 -24.12 3.18
C VAL A 438 -28.54 -23.13 3.27
N GLU A 439 -29.73 -23.49 2.77
CA GLU A 439 -30.91 -22.61 2.87
C GLU A 439 -31.43 -22.50 4.31
N ALA A 440 -31.39 -23.58 5.10
CA ALA A 440 -31.69 -23.53 6.53
C ALA A 440 -30.69 -22.65 7.30
N ALA A 441 -29.38 -22.73 6.98
CA ALA A 441 -28.37 -21.86 7.55
C ALA A 441 -28.56 -20.38 7.17
N LYS A 442 -29.08 -20.10 5.95
CA LYS A 442 -29.48 -18.75 5.54
C LYS A 442 -30.62 -18.17 6.37
N ALA A 443 -31.49 -19.02 6.92
CA ALA A 443 -32.63 -18.64 7.75
C ALA A 443 -32.33 -18.61 9.27
N ALA A 444 -31.18 -19.13 9.73
CA ALA A 444 -30.82 -19.19 11.14
C ALA A 444 -30.37 -17.81 11.68
N PRO A 445 -31.05 -17.23 12.69
CA PRO A 445 -30.76 -15.88 13.20
C PRO A 445 -29.50 -15.79 14.08
N ASP A 446 -29.10 -16.88 14.73
CA ASP A 446 -27.99 -16.89 15.69
C ASP A 446 -26.61 -17.13 15.06
N GLY A 447 -26.56 -17.36 13.75
CA GLY A 447 -25.39 -17.88 13.04
C GLY A 447 -25.20 -19.39 13.27
N LEU A 448 -24.30 -19.99 12.50
CA LEU A 448 -24.03 -21.42 12.50
C LEU A 448 -22.57 -21.68 12.84
N GLN A 449 -22.29 -22.72 13.63
CA GLN A 449 -20.92 -23.18 13.83
C GLN A 449 -20.51 -24.00 12.61
N LEU A 450 -19.50 -23.52 11.88
CA LEU A 450 -18.96 -24.20 10.71
C LEU A 450 -17.49 -24.50 10.92
N GLU A 451 -17.10 -25.70 10.53
CA GLU A 451 -15.71 -26.12 10.52
C GLU A 451 -15.20 -26.15 9.08
N GLY A 452 -13.96 -25.74 8.87
CA GLY A 452 -13.35 -25.78 7.55
C GLY A 452 -11.86 -25.49 7.61
N ILE A 453 -11.17 -25.71 6.50
CA ILE A 453 -9.74 -25.41 6.34
C ILE A 453 -9.61 -24.12 5.54
N ILE A 454 -8.87 -23.15 6.06
CA ILE A 454 -8.61 -21.89 5.33
C ILE A 454 -7.73 -22.19 4.11
N GLU A 455 -8.28 -22.18 2.90
CA GLU A 455 -7.51 -22.30 1.66
C GLU A 455 -6.86 -20.98 1.23
N GLU A 456 -7.43 -19.82 1.55
CA GLU A 456 -6.86 -18.51 1.18
C GLU A 456 -7.33 -17.45 2.19
N ILE A 457 -6.54 -16.41 2.45
CA ILE A 457 -6.92 -15.29 3.33
C ILE A 457 -6.22 -14.00 2.87
N THR A 458 -6.94 -12.88 2.82
CA THR A 458 -6.37 -11.55 2.51
C THR A 458 -5.90 -10.82 3.77
N ARG A 459 -5.10 -9.75 3.60
CA ARG A 459 -4.57 -8.93 4.69
C ARG A 459 -5.03 -7.48 4.55
N PRO A 460 -5.28 -6.77 5.66
CA PRO A 460 -5.66 -5.36 5.62
C PRO A 460 -4.46 -4.47 5.21
N PRO A 461 -4.71 -3.22 4.80
CA PRO A 461 -3.68 -2.18 4.70
C PRO A 461 -2.91 -2.01 6.01
N ARG A 462 -1.74 -1.37 5.94
CA ARG A 462 -1.01 -1.02 7.17
C ARG A 462 -1.77 0.08 7.91
N PRO A 463 -1.91 0.01 9.25
CA PRO A 463 -2.36 1.13 10.06
C PRO A 463 -1.77 2.48 9.64
N GLY A 464 -2.62 3.49 9.46
CA GLY A 464 -2.20 4.86 9.08
C GLY A 464 -1.72 5.02 7.64
N SER A 465 -1.73 3.98 6.81
CA SER A 465 -1.35 4.06 5.38
C SER A 465 -2.49 4.47 4.45
N THR A 466 -3.72 4.50 4.96
CA THR A 466 -4.93 4.88 4.23
C THR A 466 -5.77 5.83 5.08
N ALA A 467 -6.59 6.67 4.43
CA ALA A 467 -7.53 7.55 5.14
C ALA A 467 -8.60 6.78 5.95
N TYR A 468 -8.81 5.49 5.64
CA TYR A 468 -9.75 4.62 6.33
C TYR A 468 -9.07 3.79 7.41
N LYS A 469 -9.65 3.85 8.61
CA LYS A 469 -9.15 3.17 9.82
C LYS A 469 -9.62 1.72 9.94
N ASP A 470 -10.60 1.33 9.14
CA ASP A 470 -11.29 0.05 9.21
C ASP A 470 -11.23 -0.66 7.86
N ALA A 471 -10.96 -1.97 7.89
CA ALA A 471 -10.90 -2.79 6.68
C ALA A 471 -11.38 -4.22 6.92
N VAL A 472 -12.16 -4.74 5.97
CA VAL A 472 -12.65 -6.12 5.92
C VAL A 472 -11.76 -6.97 5.04
N ILE A 473 -11.34 -8.13 5.54
CA ILE A 473 -10.59 -9.14 4.81
C ILE A 473 -11.49 -10.33 4.46
N ALA A 474 -11.02 -11.17 3.54
CA ALA A 474 -11.73 -12.31 3.00
C ALA A 474 -10.93 -13.60 3.17
N MET A 475 -11.60 -14.69 3.50
CA MET A 475 -11.06 -16.04 3.67
C MET A 475 -11.80 -17.02 2.74
N HIS A 476 -11.10 -17.94 2.10
CA HIS A 476 -11.71 -19.09 1.42
C HIS A 476 -11.60 -20.29 2.35
N LEU A 477 -12.72 -20.90 2.76
CA LEU A 477 -12.73 -22.17 3.48
C LEU A 477 -13.03 -23.32 2.52
N LYS A 478 -12.32 -24.44 2.69
CA LYS A 478 -12.57 -25.74 2.04
C LYS A 478 -12.84 -26.83 3.08
N GLN A 479 -13.32 -27.99 2.63
CA GLN A 479 -13.74 -29.10 3.50
C GLN A 479 -14.76 -28.66 4.55
N VAL A 480 -15.67 -27.76 4.16
CA VAL A 480 -16.61 -27.14 5.09
C VAL A 480 -17.64 -28.17 5.57
N THR A 481 -17.81 -28.25 6.88
CA THR A 481 -18.79 -29.13 7.53
C THR A 481 -19.61 -28.39 8.58
N SER A 482 -20.83 -28.89 8.80
CA SER A 482 -21.71 -28.52 9.90
C SER A 482 -22.06 -29.80 10.65
N GLU A 483 -21.77 -29.88 11.95
CA GLU A 483 -22.02 -31.09 12.77
C GLU A 483 -21.45 -32.37 12.12
N GLY A 484 -20.26 -32.28 11.51
CA GLY A 484 -19.60 -33.40 10.82
C GLY A 484 -20.15 -33.75 9.44
N LYS A 485 -21.22 -33.09 8.96
CA LYS A 485 -21.79 -33.31 7.62
C LYS A 485 -21.29 -32.26 6.62
N PRO A 486 -21.02 -32.60 5.34
CA PRO A 486 -20.62 -31.65 4.32
C PRO A 486 -21.61 -30.48 4.16
N PHE A 487 -21.09 -29.26 4.08
CA PHE A 487 -21.87 -28.03 3.94
C PHE A 487 -21.40 -27.20 2.74
N ALA A 488 -22.32 -26.62 1.96
CA ALA A 488 -22.04 -25.74 0.80
C ALA A 488 -21.01 -26.32 -0.21
N ALA A 489 -21.20 -27.56 -0.65
CA ALA A 489 -20.23 -28.28 -1.50
C ALA A 489 -18.79 -28.27 -0.93
N SER A 490 -18.69 -28.19 0.39
CA SER A 490 -17.48 -28.11 1.18
C SER A 490 -16.62 -26.87 0.91
N GLN A 491 -17.14 -25.79 0.33
CA GLN A 491 -16.37 -24.55 0.14
C GLN A 491 -17.21 -23.28 0.33
N ILE A 492 -16.69 -22.31 1.08
CA ILE A 492 -17.34 -21.00 1.29
C ILE A 492 -16.31 -19.87 1.31
N VAL A 493 -16.77 -18.63 1.13
CA VAL A 493 -15.97 -17.43 1.46
C VAL A 493 -16.43 -16.88 2.80
N VAL A 494 -15.51 -16.44 3.65
CA VAL A 494 -15.78 -15.82 4.95
C VAL A 494 -15.15 -14.44 5.00
N PHE A 495 -15.96 -13.40 5.20
CA PHE A 495 -15.48 -12.06 5.52
C PHE A 495 -15.27 -11.92 7.03
N ALA A 496 -14.25 -11.16 7.40
CA ALA A 496 -13.94 -10.82 8.79
C ALA A 496 -13.29 -9.45 8.85
N TRP A 497 -13.36 -8.79 10.01
CA TRP A 497 -12.54 -7.61 10.25
C TRP A 497 -11.06 -7.97 10.12
N GLY A 498 -10.29 -7.22 9.33
CA GLY A 498 -8.83 -7.30 9.31
C GLY A 498 -8.18 -6.17 10.08
N MET A 499 -8.80 -4.98 10.05
CA MET A 499 -8.34 -3.80 10.77
C MET A 499 -9.55 -3.02 11.30
N ARG A 500 -9.44 -2.53 12.53
CA ARG A 500 -10.41 -1.64 13.17
C ARG A 500 -9.66 -0.51 13.89
N ASN A 501 -10.08 0.74 13.70
CA ASN A 501 -9.47 1.92 14.30
C ASN A 501 -7.93 1.98 14.12
N ASP A 502 -7.45 1.77 12.89
CA ASP A 502 -6.02 1.70 12.56
C ASP A 502 -5.27 0.61 13.37
N THR A 503 -5.97 -0.42 13.82
CA THR A 503 -5.38 -1.52 14.60
C THR A 503 -5.78 -2.85 13.98
N VAL A 504 -4.84 -3.78 13.82
CA VAL A 504 -5.12 -5.11 13.26
C VAL A 504 -5.96 -5.96 14.22
N THR A 505 -6.88 -6.76 13.68
CA THR A 505 -7.79 -7.60 14.49
C THR A 505 -7.27 -9.04 14.64
N PRO A 506 -7.86 -9.87 15.55
CA PRO A 506 -7.48 -11.26 15.70
C PRO A 506 -7.65 -12.13 14.43
N ALA A 507 -8.54 -11.77 13.50
CA ALA A 507 -8.70 -12.53 12.26
C ALA A 507 -7.44 -12.47 11.37
N THR A 508 -6.55 -11.49 11.57
CA THR A 508 -5.23 -11.47 10.91
C THR A 508 -4.30 -12.58 11.40
N ARG A 509 -4.59 -13.20 12.55
CA ARG A 509 -3.83 -14.32 13.12
C ARG A 509 -4.13 -15.64 12.41
N TYR A 510 -5.31 -15.78 11.80
CA TYR A 510 -5.67 -16.96 11.02
C TYR A 510 -4.68 -17.18 9.88
N ARG A 511 -4.33 -18.45 9.63
CA ARG A 511 -3.38 -18.84 8.59
C ARG A 511 -4.00 -19.83 7.61
N ARG A 512 -3.55 -19.73 6.35
CA ARG A 512 -3.92 -20.66 5.28
C ARG A 512 -3.51 -22.09 5.66
N GLY A 513 -4.43 -23.04 5.71
CA GLY A 513 -4.20 -24.45 6.08
C GLY A 513 -4.71 -24.78 7.49
N GLU A 514 -5.05 -23.77 8.29
CA GLU A 514 -5.63 -23.93 9.61
C GLU A 514 -7.05 -24.47 9.49
N ARG A 515 -7.35 -25.54 10.25
CA ARG A 515 -8.73 -25.98 10.47
C ARG A 515 -9.32 -25.09 11.56
N VAL A 516 -10.33 -24.32 11.18
CA VAL A 516 -11.00 -23.37 12.06
C VAL A 516 -12.43 -23.83 12.29
N SER A 517 -12.88 -23.68 13.53
CA SER A 517 -14.29 -23.78 13.90
C SER A 517 -14.78 -22.36 14.16
N LEU A 518 -15.55 -21.83 13.23
CA LEU A 518 -15.99 -20.43 13.24
C LEU A 518 -17.50 -20.36 13.41
N LYS A 519 -17.94 -19.45 14.27
CA LYS A 519 -19.34 -19.04 14.29
C LYS A 519 -19.57 -18.08 13.13
N LEU A 520 -20.29 -18.54 12.12
CA LEU A 520 -20.47 -17.85 10.85
C LEU A 520 -21.92 -17.44 10.65
N ARG A 521 -22.11 -16.28 10.03
CA ARG A 521 -23.42 -15.79 9.61
C ARG A 521 -23.46 -15.64 8.10
N PRO A 522 -24.55 -16.02 7.42
CA PRO A 522 -24.71 -15.71 6.01
C PRO A 522 -24.46 -14.22 5.76
N TRP A 523 -23.62 -13.89 4.77
CA TRP A 523 -23.25 -12.49 4.50
C TRP A 523 -24.48 -11.61 4.28
N ALA A 524 -25.50 -12.11 3.58
CA ALA A 524 -26.75 -11.41 3.33
C ALA A 524 -27.47 -10.90 4.61
N GLN A 525 -27.26 -11.54 5.77
CA GLN A 525 -27.86 -11.09 7.04
C GLN A 525 -27.14 -9.88 7.66
N VAL A 526 -25.84 -9.71 7.38
CA VAL A 526 -24.97 -8.72 8.05
C VAL A 526 -24.33 -7.72 7.08
N GLU A 527 -24.52 -7.92 5.78
CA GLU A 527 -24.04 -7.04 4.71
C GLU A 527 -24.52 -5.61 4.92
N LYS A 528 -25.75 -5.40 5.43
CA LYS A 528 -26.25 -4.06 5.78
C LYS A 528 -25.31 -3.32 6.74
N LYS A 529 -24.70 -4.05 7.69
CA LYS A 529 -23.83 -3.49 8.73
C LYS A 529 -22.38 -3.37 8.25
N TYR A 530 -21.89 -4.32 7.46
CA TYR A 530 -20.46 -4.46 7.15
C TYR A 530 -20.08 -4.26 5.68
N GLY A 531 -21.03 -4.27 4.76
CA GLY A 531 -20.77 -4.17 3.32
C GLY A 531 -20.22 -2.83 2.87
N GLY A 532 -20.44 -1.77 3.66
CA GLY A 532 -19.97 -0.40 3.40
C GLY A 532 -18.47 -0.17 3.60
N TYR A 533 -17.78 -1.07 4.30
CA TYR A 533 -16.38 -0.88 4.67
C TYR A 533 -15.43 -1.21 3.50
N GLN A 534 -14.23 -0.62 3.54
CA GLN A 534 -13.18 -0.97 2.59
C GLN A 534 -12.89 -2.47 2.68
N ARG A 535 -12.93 -3.17 1.54
CA ARG A 535 -12.80 -4.62 1.48
C ARG A 535 -11.63 -5.08 0.62
N ILE A 536 -10.84 -5.98 1.18
CA ILE A 536 -9.72 -6.63 0.52
C ILE A 536 -10.17 -8.04 0.16
N GLU A 537 -10.60 -8.21 -1.09
CA GLU A 537 -11.15 -9.48 -1.56
C GLU A 537 -10.10 -10.41 -2.17
N LEU A 538 -10.44 -11.70 -2.14
CA LEU A 538 -9.72 -12.76 -2.84
C LEU A 538 -9.72 -12.48 -4.34
N GLN A 539 -8.60 -12.74 -5.01
CA GLN A 539 -8.43 -12.46 -6.44
C GLN A 539 -8.70 -13.69 -7.32
N ASN A 540 -9.07 -14.81 -6.70
CA ASN A 540 -9.28 -16.08 -7.37
C ASN A 540 -10.71 -16.17 -7.98
N GLU A 541 -10.81 -16.39 -9.28
CA GLU A 541 -12.12 -16.56 -9.96
C GLU A 541 -12.92 -17.76 -9.41
N ALA A 542 -12.26 -18.81 -8.94
CA ALA A 542 -12.94 -19.98 -8.36
C ALA A 542 -13.66 -19.67 -7.03
N THR A 543 -13.23 -18.64 -6.30
CA THR A 543 -13.91 -18.20 -5.06
C THR A 543 -15.02 -17.20 -5.35
N MET A 544 -15.08 -16.66 -6.58
CA MET A 544 -16.13 -15.74 -6.97
C MET A 544 -17.49 -16.41 -7.01
N LEU A 545 -17.63 -17.73 -7.12
CA LEU A 545 -18.95 -18.40 -7.18
C LEU A 545 -19.43 -19.01 -5.86
N LEU A 546 -18.64 -18.89 -4.79
CA LEU A 546 -18.92 -19.56 -3.51
C LEU A 546 -19.90 -18.76 -2.64
N ASP A 547 -20.68 -19.45 -1.81
CA ASP A 547 -21.53 -18.82 -0.80
C ASP A 547 -20.66 -18.02 0.19
N ILE A 548 -21.11 -16.81 0.55
CA ILE A 548 -20.37 -15.89 1.42
C ILE A 548 -20.98 -15.85 2.82
N PHE A 549 -20.11 -15.93 3.82
CA PHE A 549 -20.40 -15.83 5.23
C PHE A 549 -19.57 -14.72 5.88
N TRP A 550 -19.94 -14.35 7.09
CA TRP A 550 -19.28 -13.38 7.95
C TRP A 550 -18.89 -14.05 9.26
N LEU A 551 -17.69 -13.76 9.75
CA LEU A 551 -17.25 -14.17 11.07
C LEU A 551 -18.02 -13.39 12.14
N ALA A 552 -18.93 -14.07 12.84
CA ALA A 552 -19.84 -13.46 13.78
C ALA A 552 -19.09 -12.66 14.87
N GLN A 553 -19.54 -11.43 15.10
CA GLN A 553 -19.06 -10.54 16.15
C GLN A 553 -20.00 -10.61 17.37
N PRO A 554 -19.51 -10.30 18.58
CA PRO A 554 -20.35 -10.24 19.79
C PRO A 554 -21.59 -9.35 19.62
N ASP A 555 -21.43 -8.23 18.91
CA ASP A 555 -22.49 -7.25 18.66
C ASP A 555 -23.37 -7.56 17.43
N ASP A 556 -23.27 -8.78 16.89
CA ASP A 556 -24.12 -9.21 15.76
C ASP A 556 -25.48 -9.73 16.23
N ALA A 557 -25.68 -9.99 17.52
CA ALA A 557 -26.99 -10.35 18.05
C ALA A 557 -28.03 -9.29 17.68
N VAL A 558 -29.18 -9.71 17.15
CA VAL A 558 -30.32 -8.81 16.96
C VAL A 558 -30.81 -8.42 18.35
N VAL A 559 -30.38 -7.26 18.83
CA VAL A 559 -30.93 -6.66 20.04
C VAL A 559 -31.97 -5.63 19.60
N PRO A 560 -33.24 -5.77 20.01
CA PRO A 560 -34.24 -4.72 19.82
C PRO A 560 -33.84 -3.47 20.61
N ALA A 561 -34.34 -2.31 20.16
CA ALA A 561 -33.97 -0.98 20.64
C ALA A 561 -33.80 -0.83 22.17
N SER A 562 -32.88 0.09 22.56
CA SER A 562 -32.52 0.56 23.94
C SER A 562 -31.26 -0.13 24.49
N THR A 563 -30.21 0.51 25.02
CA THR A 563 -30.08 1.71 25.89
C THR A 563 -28.64 2.28 25.84
N ALA A 564 -28.55 3.62 25.91
CA ALA A 564 -27.61 4.50 26.63
C ALA A 564 -26.10 4.21 26.78
N ALA A 565 -25.32 5.26 26.47
CA ALA A 565 -23.88 5.43 26.64
C ALA A 565 -23.37 5.50 28.10
N LYS A 566 -22.06 5.23 28.30
CA LYS A 566 -21.27 5.64 29.50
C LYS A 566 -19.75 5.74 29.17
N PRO A 567 -18.91 6.42 29.99
CA PRO A 567 -17.90 7.36 29.53
C PRO A 567 -16.43 6.93 29.76
N ALA A 568 -15.52 7.75 29.21
CA ALA A 568 -14.07 7.61 29.16
C ALA A 568 -13.36 7.52 30.53
N ALA A 569 -12.27 6.75 30.58
CA ALA A 569 -11.35 6.63 31.72
C ALA A 569 -10.02 7.36 31.46
N ALA A 570 -9.47 7.92 32.55
CA ALA A 570 -8.43 8.93 32.62
C ALA A 570 -6.98 8.45 32.42
N ALA A 571 -6.11 9.40 32.06
CA ALA A 571 -4.68 9.25 31.84
C ALA A 571 -3.86 9.11 33.15
N VAL A 572 -2.70 8.45 33.06
CA VAL A 572 -1.67 8.33 34.11
C VAL A 572 -0.38 9.03 33.61
N PRO A 573 0.38 9.78 34.44
CA PRO A 573 1.52 10.57 33.97
C PRO A 573 2.83 9.75 33.88
N GLN A 574 3.64 10.01 32.84
CA GLN A 574 5.01 9.49 32.68
C GLN A 574 6.05 10.45 33.30
N ALA A 575 7.06 9.89 33.95
CA ALA A 575 8.20 10.60 34.53
C ALA A 575 9.36 10.78 33.52
N ALA A 576 10.12 11.87 33.67
CA ALA A 576 11.21 12.28 32.77
C ALA A 576 12.55 11.54 33.03
N PRO A 577 13.40 11.33 32.00
CA PRO A 577 14.74 10.76 32.14
C PRO A 577 15.81 11.81 32.54
N PRO A 578 16.94 11.40 33.16
CA PRO A 578 17.98 12.31 33.65
C PRO A 578 18.98 12.73 32.56
N ALA A 579 19.61 13.88 32.76
CA ALA A 579 20.59 14.50 31.86
C ALA A 579 22.00 13.85 31.94
N PRO A 580 22.80 13.91 30.86
CA PRO A 580 24.18 13.39 30.84
C PRO A 580 25.19 14.31 31.55
N PRO A 581 26.35 13.79 32.01
CA PRO A 581 27.35 14.58 32.73
C PRO A 581 28.22 15.43 31.79
N ALA A 582 28.73 16.55 32.32
CA ALA A 582 29.64 17.47 31.64
C ALA A 582 31.11 16.98 31.69
N PRO A 583 31.97 17.40 30.74
CA PRO A 583 33.39 17.06 30.74
C PRO A 583 34.21 17.93 31.72
N ASP A 584 35.31 17.37 32.22
CA ASP A 584 36.23 18.06 33.15
C ASP A 584 37.20 19.01 32.44
N LYS A 585 37.73 19.98 33.21
CA LYS A 585 38.38 21.22 32.77
C LYS A 585 39.74 21.10 32.05
N GLU A 586 40.13 19.92 31.57
CA GLU A 586 41.43 19.75 30.88
C GLU A 586 41.37 18.99 29.54
N GLY A 587 40.18 18.68 29.01
CA GLY A 587 40.05 18.31 27.59
C GLY A 587 40.72 16.99 27.15
N HIS A 588 40.98 16.05 28.06
CA HIS A 588 41.47 14.72 27.71
C HIS A 588 40.34 13.69 27.58
N TYR A 589 40.21 13.07 26.40
CA TYR A 589 39.46 11.82 26.23
C TYR A 589 40.34 10.65 26.66
N GLN A 590 39.96 9.91 27.70
CA GLN A 590 40.59 8.64 28.05
C GLN A 590 40.23 7.56 27.01
N GLU A 591 41.22 6.79 26.54
CA GLU A 591 40.97 5.52 25.84
C GLU A 591 40.19 4.56 26.77
N PRO A 592 39.15 3.86 26.28
CA PRO A 592 38.46 2.88 27.12
C PRO A 592 39.35 1.67 27.36
N ALA A 593 39.54 1.34 28.65
CA ALA A 593 40.17 0.12 29.10
C ALA A 593 39.51 -1.13 28.49
N THR A 594 40.34 -2.10 28.06
CA THR A 594 39.91 -3.42 27.58
C THR A 594 39.00 -4.11 28.60
N THR A 595 37.73 -4.27 28.25
CA THR A 595 36.76 -5.03 29.04
C THR A 595 37.18 -6.51 29.07
N PRO A 596 37.16 -7.20 30.23
CA PRO A 596 37.52 -8.61 30.30
C PRO A 596 36.61 -9.45 29.38
N GLN A 597 37.20 -10.27 28.50
CA GLN A 597 36.45 -11.18 27.61
C GLN A 597 35.84 -12.32 28.43
N LEU A 598 34.53 -12.50 28.34
CA LEU A 598 33.83 -13.65 28.92
C LEU A 598 34.33 -14.96 28.26
N PRO A 599 34.44 -16.07 29.02
CA PRO A 599 34.70 -17.39 28.44
C PRO A 599 33.69 -17.73 27.31
N PRO A 600 34.09 -18.42 26.22
CA PRO A 600 33.22 -18.67 25.07
C PRO A 600 31.89 -19.35 25.40
N ALA A 601 31.87 -20.25 26.38
CA ALA A 601 30.66 -20.93 26.84
C ALA A 601 29.69 -19.96 27.54
N GLU A 602 30.20 -19.10 28.42
CA GLU A 602 29.41 -18.09 29.13
C GLU A 602 28.85 -17.04 28.19
N ALA A 603 29.64 -16.62 27.20
CA ALA A 603 29.21 -15.63 26.23
C ALA A 603 28.19 -16.20 25.22
N ARG A 604 28.31 -17.49 24.83
CA ARG A 604 27.26 -18.19 24.08
C ARG A 604 25.97 -18.27 24.88
N ALA A 605 26.05 -18.62 26.16
CA ALA A 605 24.88 -18.64 27.04
C ALA A 605 24.26 -17.24 27.18
N LEU A 606 25.08 -16.19 27.25
CA LEU A 606 24.61 -14.81 27.32
C LEU A 606 23.89 -14.37 26.03
N PHE A 607 24.44 -14.72 24.85
CA PHE A 607 23.78 -14.46 23.56
C PHE A 607 22.43 -15.19 23.47
N GLN A 608 22.40 -16.48 23.81
CA GLN A 608 21.17 -17.28 23.79
C GLN A 608 20.13 -16.73 24.77
N LYS A 609 20.55 -16.35 25.98
CA LYS A 609 19.69 -15.72 26.98
C LYS A 609 19.08 -14.42 26.44
N ARG A 610 19.89 -13.54 25.84
CA ARG A 610 19.41 -12.28 25.30
C ARG A 610 18.41 -12.48 24.16
N VAL A 611 18.69 -13.40 23.24
CA VAL A 611 17.76 -13.75 22.16
C VAL A 611 16.44 -14.32 22.71
N ALA A 612 16.50 -15.19 23.71
CA ALA A 612 15.31 -15.75 24.35
C ALA A 612 14.48 -14.68 25.09
N GLU A 613 15.12 -13.75 25.80
CA GLU A 613 14.45 -12.61 26.44
C GLU A 613 13.72 -11.74 25.42
N ILE A 614 14.36 -11.43 24.30
CA ILE A 614 13.77 -10.64 23.21
C ILE A 614 12.57 -11.36 22.60
N TYR A 615 12.68 -12.68 22.40
CA TYR A 615 11.60 -13.51 21.87
C TYR A 615 10.41 -13.62 22.84
N ALA A 616 10.68 -13.67 24.16
CA ALA A 616 9.65 -13.71 25.19
C ALA A 616 8.96 -12.35 25.40
N ALA A 617 9.67 -11.25 25.13
CA ALA A 617 9.11 -9.91 25.22
C ALA A 617 8.03 -9.71 24.14
N LYS A 618 6.77 -9.58 24.56
CA LYS A 618 5.57 -9.35 23.71
C LYS A 618 5.53 -7.94 23.09
N ASP A 619 6.69 -7.34 22.86
CA ASP A 619 6.84 -6.04 22.25
C ASP A 619 6.61 -6.15 20.73
N GLU A 620 5.78 -5.24 20.20
CA GLU A 620 5.33 -5.22 18.81
C GLU A 620 6.28 -4.43 17.88
N GLY A 621 7.38 -3.89 18.41
CA GLY A 621 8.38 -3.14 17.63
C GLY A 621 9.08 -3.96 16.54
N ARG A 622 9.30 -3.36 15.37
CA ARG A 622 9.99 -3.99 14.22
C ARG A 622 11.49 -4.22 14.42
N SER A 623 12.13 -3.39 15.24
CA SER A 623 13.57 -3.38 15.45
C SER A 623 13.90 -3.54 16.94
N VAL A 624 15.10 -4.07 17.21
CA VAL A 624 15.67 -4.22 18.55
C VAL A 624 16.97 -3.45 18.55
N ALA A 625 17.10 -2.51 19.49
CA ALA A 625 18.33 -1.77 19.68
C ALA A 625 19.45 -2.68 20.22
N GLY A 626 20.61 -2.62 19.57
CA GLY A 626 21.87 -3.17 20.04
C GLY A 626 22.79 -2.07 20.58
N VAL A 627 24.10 -2.34 20.59
CA VAL A 627 25.12 -1.36 21.00
C VAL A 627 25.60 -0.51 19.82
N ASP A 628 26.21 0.62 20.12
CA ASP A 628 26.81 1.55 19.15
C ASP A 628 25.86 2.01 18.03
N GLY A 629 24.55 2.05 18.29
CA GLY A 629 23.55 2.44 17.30
C GLY A 629 23.16 1.36 16.29
N TRP A 630 23.60 0.11 16.48
CA TRP A 630 23.15 -1.03 15.69
C TRP A 630 21.70 -1.37 15.98
N LEU A 631 20.93 -1.65 14.94
CA LEU A 631 19.53 -2.10 15.04
C LEU A 631 19.39 -3.50 14.44
N PHE A 632 18.62 -4.37 15.07
CA PHE A 632 18.39 -5.75 14.62
C PHE A 632 16.92 -5.99 14.29
N SER A 633 16.65 -6.84 13.29
CA SER A 633 15.28 -7.22 12.95
C SER A 633 14.70 -8.13 14.01
N ARG A 634 13.52 -7.81 14.54
CA ARG A 634 12.82 -8.70 15.50
C ARG A 634 12.51 -10.07 14.88
N GLN A 635 12.12 -10.12 13.61
CA GLN A 635 11.86 -11.38 12.91
C GLN A 635 13.11 -12.26 12.83
N GLU A 636 14.27 -11.67 12.56
CA GLU A 636 15.53 -12.40 12.53
C GLU A 636 15.88 -12.97 13.92
N LEU A 637 15.70 -12.20 14.98
CA LEU A 637 15.94 -12.68 16.35
C LEU A 637 14.94 -13.77 16.77
N ASN A 638 13.67 -13.66 16.36
CA ASN A 638 12.68 -14.72 16.53
C ASN A 638 13.10 -16.02 15.83
N HIS A 639 13.64 -15.90 14.62
CA HIS A 639 14.17 -17.05 13.88
C HIS A 639 15.30 -17.75 14.64
N ILE A 640 16.26 -16.98 15.18
CA ILE A 640 17.37 -17.52 15.99
C ILE A 640 16.82 -18.24 17.23
N ALA A 641 15.82 -17.66 17.91
CA ALA A 641 15.24 -18.20 19.12
C ALA A 641 14.54 -19.57 18.92
N LYS A 642 14.05 -19.85 17.70
CA LYS A 642 13.26 -21.05 17.40
C LYS A 642 14.09 -22.33 17.24
N GLY A 643 15.41 -22.22 17.01
CA GLY A 643 16.27 -23.38 16.86
C GLY A 643 16.07 -24.14 15.54
N GLN A 644 15.95 -25.47 15.59
CA GLN A 644 15.84 -26.33 14.41
C GLN A 644 14.57 -26.02 13.59
N PHE A 645 14.73 -25.81 12.28
CA PHE A 645 13.67 -25.27 11.41
C PHE A 645 13.31 -26.15 10.21
N TRP A 646 13.79 -27.39 10.15
CA TRP A 646 13.55 -28.34 9.07
C TRP A 646 12.99 -29.67 9.60
N GLY A 647 12.47 -30.49 8.69
CA GLY A 647 11.86 -31.78 9.04
C GLY A 647 10.66 -31.61 9.98
N GLU A 648 10.53 -32.50 10.97
CA GLU A 648 9.42 -32.42 11.93
C GLU A 648 9.44 -31.13 12.77
N ALA A 649 10.62 -30.62 13.12
CA ALA A 649 10.75 -29.39 13.89
C ALA A 649 10.15 -28.18 13.17
N ALA A 650 10.18 -28.16 11.84
CA ALA A 650 9.57 -27.11 11.01
C ALA A 650 8.07 -26.95 11.28
N GLN A 651 7.39 -28.03 11.71
CA GLN A 651 5.96 -27.98 12.01
C GLN A 651 5.63 -27.05 13.17
N ALA A 652 6.55 -26.90 14.13
CA ALA A 652 6.41 -26.02 15.28
C ALA A 652 7.06 -24.64 15.07
N THR A 653 8.16 -24.58 14.31
CA THR A 653 8.96 -23.35 14.20
C THR A 653 8.55 -22.45 13.03
N SER A 654 7.94 -22.99 11.98
CA SER A 654 7.52 -22.23 10.79
C SER A 654 6.22 -21.44 11.00
N LEU A 655 6.19 -20.19 10.52
CA LEU A 655 5.01 -19.34 10.43
C LEU A 655 4.12 -19.66 9.22
N ALA A 656 4.54 -20.58 8.36
CA ALA A 656 3.74 -21.00 7.22
C ALA A 656 2.45 -21.68 7.69
N GLY A 657 1.32 -21.21 7.18
CA GLY A 657 0.02 -21.74 7.60
C GLY A 657 -0.17 -23.22 7.26
N LYS A 658 0.28 -23.65 6.08
CA LYS A 658 0.08 -25.02 5.59
C LYS A 658 1.23 -25.94 6.03
N PRO A 659 0.95 -27.10 6.65
CA PRO A 659 1.98 -28.05 7.10
C PRO A 659 2.98 -28.51 6.02
N ASP A 660 2.48 -28.74 4.79
CA ASP A 660 3.27 -29.15 3.62
C ASP A 660 4.22 -28.05 3.10
N SER A 661 4.04 -26.83 3.60
CA SER A 661 4.77 -25.64 3.22
C SER A 661 5.64 -25.12 4.37
N ARG A 662 5.75 -25.87 5.48
CA ARG A 662 6.52 -25.44 6.65
C ARG A 662 7.99 -25.81 6.53
N ASP A 663 8.29 -26.95 5.91
CA ASP A 663 9.64 -27.49 5.82
C ASP A 663 10.43 -26.90 4.63
N PRO A 664 11.45 -26.04 4.88
CA PRO A 664 12.28 -25.51 3.82
C PRO A 664 13.11 -26.60 3.12
N LEU A 665 13.53 -27.65 3.82
CA LEU A 665 14.34 -28.71 3.24
C LEU A 665 13.57 -29.40 2.11
N ALA A 666 12.33 -29.80 2.37
CA ALA A 666 11.48 -30.46 1.38
C ALA A 666 11.27 -29.63 0.10
N ALA A 667 11.14 -28.31 0.21
CA ALA A 667 10.95 -27.43 -0.94
C ALA A 667 12.24 -27.17 -1.72
N ILE A 668 13.38 -27.08 -1.02
CA ILE A 668 14.69 -26.93 -1.64
C ILE A 668 15.07 -28.21 -2.41
N LEU A 669 14.84 -29.38 -1.82
CA LEU A 669 15.05 -30.68 -2.47
C LEU A 669 14.16 -30.85 -3.71
N ASP A 670 12.88 -30.49 -3.60
CA ASP A 670 11.94 -30.50 -4.73
C ASP A 670 12.40 -29.59 -5.87
N PHE A 671 12.86 -28.38 -5.54
CA PHE A 671 13.37 -27.45 -6.54
C PHE A 671 14.66 -27.96 -7.18
N LYS A 672 15.59 -28.52 -6.40
CA LYS A 672 16.80 -29.18 -6.91
C LYS A 672 16.46 -30.30 -7.89
N GLN A 673 15.53 -31.18 -7.54
CA GLN A 673 15.10 -32.28 -8.41
C GLN A 673 14.50 -31.78 -9.73
N GLN A 674 13.74 -30.68 -9.70
CA GLN A 674 13.23 -30.05 -10.91
C GLN A 674 14.38 -29.51 -11.79
N LEU A 675 15.33 -28.79 -11.20
CA LEU A 675 16.46 -28.23 -11.93
C LEU A 675 17.37 -29.31 -12.51
N ASP A 676 17.60 -30.41 -11.80
CA ASP A 676 18.36 -31.56 -12.29
C ASP A 676 17.73 -32.18 -13.54
N ARG A 677 16.40 -32.30 -13.58
CA ARG A 677 15.67 -32.78 -14.77
C ARG A 677 15.83 -31.85 -15.96
N ALA A 678 16.07 -30.55 -15.73
CA ALA A 678 16.33 -29.57 -16.77
C ALA A 678 17.83 -29.40 -17.08
N GLY A 679 18.72 -30.15 -16.42
CA GLY A 679 20.18 -30.01 -16.57
C GLY A 679 20.71 -28.66 -16.06
N VAL A 680 20.04 -28.08 -15.05
CA VAL A 680 20.39 -26.80 -14.43
C VAL A 680 20.93 -27.03 -13.02
N GLU A 681 22.08 -26.45 -12.72
CA GLU A 681 22.68 -26.51 -11.39
C GLU A 681 22.02 -25.54 -10.42
N LEU A 682 22.09 -25.81 -9.11
CA LEU A 682 21.54 -24.95 -8.06
C LEU A 682 22.63 -24.58 -7.05
N ILE A 683 22.84 -23.28 -6.84
CA ILE A 683 23.58 -22.75 -5.68
C ILE A 683 22.59 -22.06 -4.74
N VAL A 684 22.48 -22.53 -3.51
CA VAL A 684 21.69 -21.87 -2.44
C VAL A 684 22.57 -20.87 -1.69
N VAL A 685 22.09 -19.64 -1.56
CA VAL A 685 22.83 -18.51 -0.94
C VAL A 685 22.00 -17.95 0.22
N PRO A 686 22.01 -18.60 1.39
CA PRO A 686 21.26 -18.12 2.55
C PRO A 686 22.00 -16.94 3.19
N VAL A 687 21.40 -15.75 3.11
CA VAL A 687 21.94 -14.54 3.74
C VAL A 687 21.80 -14.66 5.26
N PRO A 688 22.90 -14.61 6.02
CA PRO A 688 22.90 -14.96 7.42
C PRO A 688 22.16 -13.90 8.24
N ALA A 689 21.71 -14.27 9.42
CA ALA A 689 21.19 -13.30 10.36
C ALA A 689 22.30 -12.29 10.73
N LYS A 690 22.00 -10.99 10.67
CA LYS A 690 22.90 -9.94 11.12
C LYS A 690 23.39 -10.18 12.55
N ALA A 691 22.55 -10.71 13.44
CA ALA A 691 22.92 -11.06 14.81
C ALA A 691 23.90 -12.25 14.93
N HIS A 692 23.95 -13.17 13.96
CA HIS A 692 24.97 -14.22 13.93
C HIS A 692 26.34 -13.71 13.46
N VAL A 693 26.34 -12.66 12.63
CA VAL A 693 27.57 -12.03 12.13
C VAL A 693 28.08 -10.97 13.10
N TYR A 694 27.17 -10.24 13.77
CA TYR A 694 27.44 -9.15 14.73
C TYR A 694 26.87 -9.43 16.13
N PRO A 695 27.24 -10.54 16.79
CA PRO A 695 26.71 -10.86 18.12
C PRO A 695 27.20 -9.88 19.19
N ASP A 696 28.41 -9.33 18.99
CA ASP A 696 29.01 -8.25 19.79
C ASP A 696 28.24 -6.94 19.70
N LYS A 697 27.48 -6.73 18.62
CA LYS A 697 26.64 -5.55 18.45
C LYS A 697 25.23 -5.75 18.98
N LEU A 698 24.81 -6.99 19.24
CA LEU A 698 23.54 -7.29 19.92
C LEU A 698 23.69 -7.34 21.44
N VAL A 699 24.81 -7.88 21.94
CA VAL A 699 25.02 -8.15 23.36
C VAL A 699 26.37 -7.60 23.82
N PRO A 700 26.41 -6.64 24.76
CA PRO A 700 27.65 -6.15 25.35
C PRO A 700 28.50 -7.30 25.93
N GLY A 701 29.82 -7.30 25.68
CA GLY A 701 30.76 -8.28 26.23
C GLY A 701 30.85 -9.61 25.45
N VAL A 702 29.98 -9.84 24.46
CA VAL A 702 30.08 -10.97 23.52
C VAL A 702 31.02 -10.55 22.38
N THR A 703 31.95 -11.42 21.95
CA THR A 703 32.93 -11.10 20.88
C THR A 703 32.86 -12.05 19.68
N PRO A 704 33.23 -11.62 18.46
CA PRO A 704 33.18 -12.49 17.27
C PRO A 704 34.18 -13.66 17.30
N GLN A 705 35.21 -13.60 18.15
CA GLN A 705 36.29 -14.59 18.26
C GLN A 705 35.84 -15.91 18.93
N MET A 706 34.61 -15.99 19.41
CA MET A 706 34.10 -17.12 20.21
C MET A 706 33.51 -18.27 19.39
N GLY A 707 33.71 -18.23 18.07
CA GLY A 707 33.20 -19.23 17.14
C GLY A 707 31.75 -18.99 16.70
N ARG A 708 31.21 -19.91 15.90
CA ARG A 708 29.88 -19.78 15.29
C ARG A 708 28.75 -19.96 16.30
N LEU A 709 27.72 -19.13 16.20
CA LEU A 709 26.53 -19.16 17.07
C LEU A 709 25.27 -19.73 16.36
N ASP A 710 25.40 -20.14 15.11
CA ASP A 710 24.32 -20.60 14.23
C ASP A 710 24.32 -22.13 14.05
N THR A 711 24.36 -22.90 15.13
CA THR A 711 24.46 -24.38 15.10
C THR A 711 23.40 -25.03 14.21
N ALA A 712 22.13 -24.59 14.30
CA ALA A 712 21.05 -25.10 13.46
C ALA A 712 21.31 -24.85 11.96
N HIS A 713 21.90 -23.70 11.61
CA HIS A 713 22.23 -23.39 10.21
C HIS A 713 23.38 -24.23 9.69
N GLN A 714 24.41 -24.48 10.52
CA GLN A 714 25.52 -25.37 10.14
C GLN A 714 25.01 -26.78 9.83
N GLN A 715 24.13 -27.33 10.67
CA GLN A 715 23.50 -28.62 10.45
C GLN A 715 22.63 -28.61 9.19
N PHE A 716 21.82 -27.56 8.98
CA PHE A 716 20.99 -27.44 7.78
C PHE A 716 21.82 -27.36 6.49
N LEU A 717 22.90 -26.58 6.48
CA LEU A 717 23.82 -26.50 5.35
C LEU A 717 24.49 -27.85 5.09
N GLN A 718 24.90 -28.58 6.12
CA GLN A 718 25.44 -29.94 5.96
C GLN A 718 24.40 -30.86 5.30
N LEU A 719 23.13 -30.80 5.71
CA LEU A 719 22.05 -31.58 5.08
C LEU A 719 21.85 -31.23 3.61
N LEU A 720 21.97 -29.95 3.23
CA LEU A 720 21.94 -29.56 1.81
C LEU A 720 23.14 -30.16 1.06
N GLY A 721 24.34 -30.10 1.64
CA GLY A 721 25.55 -30.68 1.06
C GLY A 721 25.44 -32.20 0.87
N ASP A 722 24.97 -32.91 1.89
CA ASP A 722 24.74 -34.37 1.85
C ASP A 722 23.70 -34.75 0.79
N ALA A 723 22.74 -33.86 0.51
CA ALA A 723 21.76 -34.01 -0.57
C ALA A 723 22.28 -33.59 -1.96
N GLY A 724 23.58 -33.27 -2.09
CA GLY A 724 24.20 -32.86 -3.35
C GLY A 724 23.77 -31.46 -3.82
N ILE A 725 23.34 -30.59 -2.90
CA ILE A 725 23.01 -29.20 -3.18
C ILE A 725 24.22 -28.33 -2.87
N ASP A 726 24.68 -27.64 -3.90
CA ASP A 726 25.70 -26.61 -3.74
C ASP A 726 25.15 -25.42 -2.94
N TYR A 727 25.92 -24.93 -1.98
CA TYR A 727 25.56 -23.75 -1.20
C TYR A 727 26.77 -22.85 -0.94
N LEU A 728 26.49 -21.62 -0.50
CA LEU A 728 27.51 -20.68 -0.02
C LEU A 728 27.29 -20.39 1.48
N ASP A 729 28.24 -20.78 2.32
CA ASP A 729 28.20 -20.56 3.77
C ASP A 729 28.58 -19.13 4.14
N LEU A 730 27.59 -18.23 4.02
CA LEU A 730 27.79 -16.81 4.20
C LEU A 730 28.11 -16.39 5.64
N THR A 731 27.62 -17.11 6.66
CA THR A 731 28.00 -16.82 8.06
C THR A 731 29.51 -16.98 8.23
N ARG A 732 30.08 -18.08 7.74
CA ARG A 732 31.53 -18.32 7.81
C ARG A 732 32.30 -17.28 7.02
N LEU A 733 31.89 -17.02 5.76
CA LEU A 733 32.51 -16.01 4.90
C LEU A 733 32.57 -14.65 5.60
N PHE A 734 31.47 -14.23 6.24
CA PHE A 734 31.40 -12.92 6.88
C PHE A 734 32.20 -12.87 8.19
N LEU A 735 32.16 -13.92 9.01
CA LEU A 735 32.99 -13.97 10.22
C LEU A 735 34.49 -13.96 9.89
N ASP A 736 34.92 -14.66 8.84
CA ASP A 736 36.31 -14.65 8.41
C ASP A 736 36.73 -13.28 7.85
N ALA A 737 35.87 -12.61 7.08
CA ALA A 737 36.10 -11.23 6.64
C ALA A 737 36.14 -10.21 7.80
N ARG A 738 35.40 -10.45 8.89
CA ARG A 738 35.50 -9.62 10.10
C ARG A 738 36.85 -9.77 10.82
N LYS A 739 37.43 -10.98 10.83
CA LYS A 739 38.76 -11.23 11.45
C LYS A 739 39.88 -10.47 10.74
N SER A 740 39.76 -10.25 9.43
CA SER A 740 40.76 -9.52 8.64
C SER A 740 40.63 -7.99 8.72
N GLY A 741 39.75 -7.46 9.58
CA GLY A 741 39.57 -6.01 9.75
C GLY A 741 38.82 -5.34 8.59
N SER A 742 38.05 -6.10 7.81
CA SER A 742 37.28 -5.58 6.66
C SER A 742 36.19 -4.59 7.11
N SER A 743 35.76 -3.74 6.16
CA SER A 743 34.59 -2.86 6.33
C SER A 743 33.34 -3.64 6.78
N SER A 744 32.41 -2.96 7.44
CA SER A 744 31.16 -3.58 7.90
C SER A 744 30.46 -4.31 6.76
N LEU A 745 30.05 -5.55 6.98
CA LEU A 745 29.41 -6.46 6.01
C LEU A 745 27.89 -6.36 6.02
N PHE A 746 27.32 -5.70 7.04
CA PHE A 746 25.93 -5.28 7.11
C PHE A 746 25.83 -3.78 7.32
N LEU A 747 24.73 -3.21 6.85
CA LEU A 747 24.31 -1.87 7.22
C LEU A 747 23.91 -1.85 8.70
N GLN A 748 24.30 -0.80 9.40
CA GLN A 748 24.12 -0.69 10.84
C GLN A 748 22.63 -0.65 11.23
N LYS A 749 21.83 0.11 10.48
CA LYS A 749 20.42 0.40 10.80
C LYS A 749 19.43 -0.21 9.80
N ASP A 750 19.88 -1.18 9.00
CA ASP A 750 19.09 -1.83 7.95
C ASP A 750 19.15 -3.37 8.11
N THR A 751 18.17 -4.08 7.57
CA THR A 751 18.18 -5.55 7.51
C THR A 751 19.17 -6.13 6.49
N HIS A 752 19.60 -5.35 5.50
CA HIS A 752 20.42 -5.81 4.39
C HIS A 752 21.93 -5.74 4.67
N TRP A 753 22.67 -6.58 3.94
CA TRP A 753 24.12 -6.50 3.85
C TRP A 753 24.60 -5.15 3.31
N SER A 754 25.85 -4.80 3.61
CA SER A 754 26.49 -3.60 3.06
C SER A 754 27.02 -3.87 1.64
N PRO A 755 27.45 -2.83 0.91
CA PRO A 755 28.15 -3.01 -0.36
C PRO A 755 29.43 -3.85 -0.24
N ALA A 756 30.14 -3.79 0.89
CA ALA A 756 31.32 -4.62 1.14
C ALA A 756 30.93 -6.10 1.31
N GLY A 757 29.80 -6.37 1.99
CA GLY A 757 29.19 -7.69 2.06
C GLY A 757 28.86 -8.23 0.67
N ILE A 758 28.17 -7.44 -0.15
CA ILE A 758 27.84 -7.80 -1.54
C ILE A 758 29.08 -8.15 -2.36
N ALA A 759 30.12 -7.33 -2.30
CA ALA A 759 31.36 -7.58 -3.04
C ALA A 759 32.06 -8.86 -2.57
N ALA A 760 32.02 -9.18 -1.28
CA ALA A 760 32.54 -10.44 -0.76
C ALA A 760 31.75 -11.65 -1.27
N VAL A 761 30.41 -11.57 -1.29
CA VAL A 761 29.54 -12.62 -1.83
C VAL A 761 29.76 -12.83 -3.32
N ALA A 762 29.87 -11.75 -4.10
CA ALA A 762 30.11 -11.82 -5.54
C ALA A 762 31.42 -12.53 -5.88
N ARG A 763 32.51 -12.22 -5.16
CA ARG A 763 33.81 -12.92 -5.30
C ARG A 763 33.72 -14.39 -4.94
N ALA A 764 33.07 -14.72 -3.82
CA ALA A 764 32.93 -16.11 -3.40
C ALA A 764 32.07 -16.94 -4.38
N LEU A 765 31.01 -16.34 -4.95
CA LEU A 765 30.22 -16.97 -6.01
C LEU A 765 31.05 -17.16 -7.28
N LYS A 766 31.87 -16.17 -7.66
CA LYS A 766 32.81 -16.29 -8.78
C LYS A 766 33.79 -17.45 -8.59
N GLU A 767 34.40 -17.59 -7.42
CA GLU A 767 35.29 -18.71 -7.09
C GLU A 767 34.59 -20.06 -7.24
N LYS A 768 33.32 -20.14 -6.81
CA LYS A 768 32.52 -21.35 -6.97
C LYS A 768 32.19 -21.64 -8.43
N ILE A 769 31.88 -20.61 -9.23
CA ILE A 769 31.38 -20.74 -10.62
C ILE A 769 32.53 -20.94 -11.63
N ALA A 770 33.67 -20.29 -11.44
CA ALA A 770 34.79 -20.26 -12.38
C ALA A 770 35.32 -21.64 -12.83
N PRO A 771 35.35 -22.69 -11.98
CA PRO A 771 35.80 -24.02 -12.37
C PRO A 771 34.87 -24.77 -13.35
N ARG A 772 33.63 -24.32 -13.54
CA ARG A 772 32.64 -25.01 -14.37
C ARG A 772 33.02 -24.94 -15.85
N THR A 773 33.08 -26.08 -16.53
CA THR A 773 33.48 -26.19 -17.94
C THR A 773 32.58 -25.37 -18.86
N TRP A 774 31.26 -25.41 -18.65
CA TRP A 774 30.30 -24.62 -19.43
C TRP A 774 30.50 -23.11 -19.26
N TYR A 775 31.05 -22.65 -18.13
CA TYR A 775 31.35 -21.24 -17.90
C TYR A 775 32.68 -20.84 -18.54
N GLN A 776 33.69 -21.71 -18.50
CA GLN A 776 35.02 -21.45 -19.08
C GLN A 776 34.97 -21.17 -20.58
N VAL A 777 34.02 -21.76 -21.31
CA VAL A 777 33.85 -21.59 -22.75
C VAL A 777 32.99 -20.38 -23.15
N LEU A 778 32.34 -19.69 -22.20
CA LEU A 778 31.53 -18.51 -22.51
C LEU A 778 32.42 -17.32 -22.91
N GLU A 779 31.92 -16.47 -23.79
CA GLU A 779 32.54 -15.17 -24.04
C GLU A 779 32.30 -14.24 -22.85
N LYS A 780 33.36 -13.55 -22.40
CA LYS A 780 33.30 -12.67 -21.22
C LYS A 780 33.29 -11.22 -21.67
N GLN A 781 32.35 -10.46 -21.13
CA GLN A 781 32.24 -9.02 -21.29
C GLN A 781 33.16 -8.31 -20.30
N GLN A 782 33.69 -7.16 -20.72
CA GLN A 782 34.46 -6.28 -19.86
C GLN A 782 33.51 -5.31 -19.14
N PHE A 783 33.68 -5.20 -17.83
CA PHE A 783 33.00 -4.23 -16.99
C PHE A 783 34.03 -3.42 -16.21
N THR A 784 33.67 -2.19 -15.88
CA THR A 784 34.46 -1.32 -15.01
C THR A 784 33.74 -1.13 -13.67
N ARG A 785 34.50 -0.96 -12.59
CA ARG A 785 33.96 -0.78 -11.23
C ARG A 785 34.44 0.53 -10.65
N ASN A 786 33.50 1.40 -10.32
CA ASN A 786 33.77 2.70 -9.72
C ASN A 786 33.22 2.72 -8.28
N LYS A 787 34.03 3.22 -7.35
CA LYS A 787 33.60 3.37 -5.96
C LYS A 787 32.94 4.73 -5.79
N GLU A 788 31.81 4.75 -5.08
CA GLU A 788 31.06 5.97 -4.80
C GLU A 788 30.55 5.94 -3.36
N ASN A 789 30.67 7.08 -2.67
CA ASN A 789 30.10 7.24 -1.34
C ASN A 789 28.65 7.68 -1.46
N ILE A 790 27.74 6.96 -0.80
CA ILE A 790 26.32 7.32 -0.71
C ILE A 790 25.89 7.37 0.75
N GLN A 791 24.81 8.11 1.02
CA GLN A 791 24.14 8.10 2.33
C GLN A 791 22.99 7.12 2.28
N VAL A 792 22.85 6.28 3.31
CA VAL A 792 21.75 5.31 3.43
C VAL A 792 21.07 5.43 4.78
N THR A 793 19.75 5.44 4.78
CA THR A 793 18.92 5.42 6.00
C THR A 793 18.20 4.09 6.06
N GLY A 794 18.65 3.21 6.96
CA GLY A 794 18.23 1.82 6.94
C GLY A 794 16.76 1.56 7.30
N ASP A 795 16.21 0.45 6.81
CA ASP A 795 14.81 0.04 7.01
C ASP A 795 14.39 -0.29 8.47
N LEU A 796 15.36 -0.44 9.38
CA LEU A 796 15.11 -0.62 10.82
C LEU A 796 15.14 0.71 11.58
N ALA A 797 15.62 1.79 10.94
CA ALA A 797 15.77 3.09 11.55
C ALA A 797 14.42 3.81 11.66
N GLU A 798 14.19 4.51 12.78
CA GLU A 798 13.04 5.38 12.94
C GLU A 798 13.09 6.58 11.98
N PRO A 799 11.94 7.14 11.56
CA PRO A 799 11.91 8.30 10.68
C PRO A 799 12.77 9.45 11.23
N GLY A 800 13.72 9.94 10.43
CA GLY A 800 14.65 11.02 10.83
C GLY A 800 15.95 10.56 11.50
N ALA A 801 16.21 9.25 11.60
CA ALA A 801 17.50 8.75 12.07
C ALA A 801 18.66 9.15 11.15
N ALA A 802 19.83 9.44 11.73
CA ALA A 802 21.03 9.80 10.97
C ALA A 802 21.41 8.71 9.95
N ALA A 803 21.63 9.11 8.70
CA ALA A 803 22.09 8.25 7.63
C ALA A 803 23.52 7.74 7.91
N GLU A 804 23.83 6.53 7.45
CA GLU A 804 25.18 5.97 7.44
C GLU A 804 25.80 6.16 6.05
N THR A 805 27.09 6.52 5.99
CA THR A 805 27.81 6.64 4.71
C THR A 805 28.40 5.29 4.32
N VAL A 806 28.10 4.82 3.12
CA VAL A 806 28.64 3.56 2.59
C VAL A 806 29.25 3.74 1.22
N VAL A 807 30.24 2.91 0.91
CA VAL A 807 30.96 2.93 -0.37
C VAL A 807 30.38 1.87 -1.30
N VAL A 808 29.53 2.26 -2.24
CA VAL A 808 29.00 1.35 -3.27
C VAL A 808 30.00 1.15 -4.41
N SER A 809 29.90 -0.01 -5.07
CA SER A 809 30.67 -0.34 -6.26
C SER A 809 29.75 -0.31 -7.49
N ARG A 810 29.70 0.82 -8.19
CA ARG A 810 28.91 0.96 -9.42
C ARG A 810 29.62 0.33 -10.60
N ILE A 811 28.87 -0.47 -11.36
CA ILE A 811 29.41 -1.21 -12.51
C ILE A 811 29.01 -0.54 -13.81
N ALA A 812 29.98 -0.31 -14.71
CA ALA A 812 29.76 0.34 -16.00
C ALA A 812 30.33 -0.48 -17.18
N PRO A 813 29.61 -0.61 -18.31
CA PRO A 813 28.22 -0.20 -18.49
C PRO A 813 27.30 -0.99 -17.54
N PRO A 814 26.18 -0.40 -17.07
CA PRO A 814 25.31 -1.05 -16.10
C PRO A 814 24.79 -2.37 -16.68
N PRO A 815 25.12 -3.53 -16.07
CA PRO A 815 24.74 -4.83 -16.60
C PRO A 815 23.26 -5.06 -16.35
N GLN A 816 22.41 -4.61 -17.27
CA GLN A 816 20.96 -4.84 -17.21
C GLN A 816 20.66 -6.34 -17.19
N PRO A 817 19.61 -6.79 -16.46
CA PRO A 817 19.21 -8.19 -16.44
C PRO A 817 18.98 -8.74 -17.85
N ASP A 818 19.58 -9.89 -18.15
CA ASP A 818 19.52 -10.52 -19.46
C ASP A 818 18.87 -11.90 -19.37
N ARG A 819 17.64 -12.01 -19.90
CA ARG A 819 16.87 -13.25 -19.89
C ARG A 819 17.52 -14.38 -20.70
N SER A 820 18.43 -14.09 -21.62
CA SER A 820 19.18 -15.09 -22.38
C SER A 820 20.39 -15.66 -21.63
N SER A 821 20.77 -15.04 -20.51
CA SER A 821 21.93 -15.47 -19.72
C SER A 821 21.80 -16.91 -19.25
N PRO A 822 22.88 -17.73 -19.28
CA PRO A 822 22.88 -19.07 -18.71
C PRO A 822 22.79 -19.07 -17.18
N ILE A 823 22.92 -17.92 -16.52
CA ILE A 823 22.84 -17.79 -15.06
C ILE A 823 21.64 -16.93 -14.69
N ILE A 824 20.80 -17.44 -13.80
CA ILE A 824 19.70 -16.68 -13.20
C ILE A 824 19.92 -16.50 -11.70
N LEU A 825 19.87 -15.24 -11.26
CA LEU A 825 19.81 -14.86 -9.86
C LEU A 825 18.33 -14.70 -9.47
N LEU A 826 17.88 -15.46 -8.48
CA LEU A 826 16.53 -15.34 -7.94
C LEU A 826 16.57 -15.11 -6.42
N GLY A 827 15.70 -14.25 -5.90
CA GLY A 827 15.73 -13.95 -4.47
C GLY A 827 14.79 -12.87 -3.96
N ASP A 828 15.00 -12.49 -2.71
CA ASP A 828 14.28 -11.40 -2.03
C ASP A 828 14.94 -10.03 -2.26
N SER A 829 14.63 -9.05 -1.40
CA SER A 829 15.19 -7.71 -1.43
C SER A 829 16.72 -7.66 -1.34
N HIS A 830 17.41 -8.71 -0.87
CA HIS A 830 18.88 -8.79 -0.93
C HIS A 830 19.42 -8.84 -2.36
N THR A 831 18.61 -9.27 -3.33
CA THR A 831 18.94 -9.18 -4.77
C THR A 831 18.61 -7.83 -5.39
N LEU A 832 17.85 -6.98 -4.68
CA LEU A 832 17.35 -5.69 -5.15
C LEU A 832 18.03 -4.49 -4.47
N ILE A 833 18.61 -4.67 -3.27
CA ILE A 833 19.34 -3.65 -2.54
C ILE A 833 20.53 -3.15 -3.37
N PHE A 834 20.64 -1.82 -3.53
CA PHE A 834 21.58 -1.13 -4.42
C PHE A 834 21.44 -1.43 -5.93
N HIS A 835 20.44 -2.22 -6.34
CA HIS A 835 20.10 -2.48 -7.73
C HIS A 835 18.91 -1.60 -8.19
N SER A 836 17.80 -1.58 -7.42
CA SER A 836 16.54 -0.98 -7.88
C SER A 836 16.40 0.53 -7.65
N GLY A 837 17.22 1.15 -6.81
CA GLY A 837 17.08 2.55 -6.39
C GLY A 837 15.85 2.81 -5.50
N GLY A 838 15.61 4.09 -5.20
CA GLY A 838 14.52 4.51 -4.31
C GLY A 838 14.72 3.99 -2.88
N ASP A 839 13.74 3.26 -2.37
CA ASP A 839 13.78 2.61 -1.04
C ASP A 839 14.84 1.49 -0.92
N MET A 840 15.53 1.16 -2.01
CA MET A 840 16.66 0.22 -2.06
C MET A 840 18.03 0.94 -2.18
N HIS A 841 18.09 2.21 -1.76
CA HIS A 841 19.27 3.08 -1.64
C HIS A 841 19.95 3.52 -2.95
N ALA A 842 20.50 2.59 -3.72
CA ALA A 842 21.26 2.90 -4.95
C ALA A 842 20.79 2.10 -6.16
N LYS A 843 21.36 2.45 -7.32
CA LYS A 843 21.20 1.72 -8.58
C LYS A 843 22.54 1.22 -9.08
N ASP A 844 22.51 0.14 -9.85
CA ASP A 844 23.66 -0.39 -10.57
C ASP A 844 24.87 -0.78 -9.68
N ALA A 845 24.62 -1.13 -8.42
CA ALA A 845 25.66 -1.50 -7.45
C ALA A 845 25.27 -2.67 -6.53
N GLY A 846 24.20 -3.39 -6.85
CA GLY A 846 23.70 -4.53 -6.08
C GLY A 846 24.46 -5.82 -6.36
N LEU A 847 23.92 -6.94 -5.87
CA LEU A 847 24.52 -8.26 -6.06
C LEU A 847 24.59 -8.66 -7.53
N LEU A 848 23.56 -8.34 -8.32
CA LEU A 848 23.55 -8.65 -9.75
C LEU A 848 24.72 -7.97 -10.46
N GLU A 849 24.95 -6.68 -10.20
CA GLU A 849 26.00 -5.93 -10.87
C GLU A 849 27.40 -6.40 -10.45
N ASN A 850 27.62 -6.56 -9.14
CA ASN A 850 28.92 -7.03 -8.65
C ASN A 850 29.22 -8.44 -9.15
N LEU A 851 28.22 -9.32 -9.21
CA LEU A 851 28.41 -10.66 -9.73
C LEU A 851 28.63 -10.66 -11.25
N ALA A 852 27.95 -9.78 -11.99
CA ALA A 852 28.18 -9.60 -13.42
C ALA A 852 29.61 -9.11 -13.72
N PHE A 853 30.11 -8.19 -12.89
CA PHE A 853 31.49 -7.72 -12.93
C PHE A 853 32.49 -8.87 -12.68
N GLU A 854 32.33 -9.62 -11.59
CA GLU A 854 33.26 -10.71 -11.24
C GLU A 854 33.21 -11.87 -12.26
N LEU A 855 32.04 -12.15 -12.84
CA LEU A 855 31.86 -13.19 -13.86
C LEU A 855 32.17 -12.72 -15.29
N GLY A 856 32.25 -11.42 -15.56
CA GLY A 856 32.30 -10.91 -16.93
C GLY A 856 31.09 -11.33 -17.75
N LEU A 857 29.90 -11.43 -17.15
CA LEU A 857 28.69 -11.91 -17.83
C LEU A 857 27.46 -11.20 -17.25
N ARG A 858 26.50 -10.79 -18.08
CA ARG A 858 25.19 -10.31 -17.59
C ARG A 858 24.36 -11.48 -17.06
N LEU A 859 23.61 -11.27 -15.99
CA LEU A 859 22.78 -12.30 -15.38
C LEU A 859 21.30 -12.04 -15.66
N ASP A 860 20.51 -13.10 -15.66
CA ASP A 860 19.05 -12.97 -15.53
C ASP A 860 18.69 -12.70 -14.05
N LEU A 861 17.57 -12.02 -13.80
CA LEU A 861 17.12 -11.63 -12.47
C LEU A 861 15.63 -11.92 -12.25
N ILE A 862 15.33 -12.53 -11.11
CA ILE A 862 14.00 -12.51 -10.47
C ILE A 862 14.19 -12.07 -9.02
N GLY A 863 14.09 -10.76 -8.78
CA GLY A 863 14.03 -10.21 -7.43
C GLY A 863 12.59 -9.85 -7.06
N VAL A 864 12.13 -10.33 -5.91
CA VAL A 864 10.79 -10.03 -5.38
C VAL A 864 10.91 -9.29 -4.05
N ARG A 865 10.14 -8.22 -3.88
CA ARG A 865 10.05 -7.53 -2.59
C ARG A 865 9.23 -8.40 -1.62
N GLY A 866 9.73 -8.60 -0.41
CA GLY A 866 9.00 -9.28 0.67
C GLY A 866 9.56 -10.66 1.04
N SER A 867 9.47 -11.67 0.16
CA SER A 867 9.88 -13.05 0.47
C SER A 867 10.53 -13.77 -0.71
N GLY A 868 11.73 -14.28 -0.47
CA GLY A 868 12.55 -14.98 -1.47
C GLY A 868 12.29 -16.48 -1.52
N ALA A 869 11.48 -17.03 -0.61
CA ALA A 869 11.21 -18.45 -0.50
C ALA A 869 10.27 -18.96 -1.61
N THR A 870 8.97 -18.79 -1.45
CA THR A 870 8.00 -19.24 -2.46
C THR A 870 7.77 -18.22 -3.59
N PRO A 871 7.58 -16.91 -3.33
CA PRO A 871 7.22 -15.96 -4.39
C PRO A 871 8.23 -15.88 -5.54
N ALA A 872 9.54 -15.89 -5.25
CA ALA A 872 10.58 -15.88 -6.28
C ALA A 872 10.46 -17.07 -7.25
N ARG A 873 10.23 -18.28 -6.72
CA ARG A 873 10.03 -19.49 -7.54
C ARG A 873 8.68 -19.49 -8.27
N VAL A 874 7.65 -18.84 -7.73
CA VAL A 874 6.37 -18.66 -8.43
C VAL A 874 6.54 -17.72 -9.63
N GLU A 875 7.26 -16.60 -9.47
CA GLU A 875 7.59 -15.72 -10.60
C GLU A 875 8.42 -16.45 -11.65
N LEU A 876 9.36 -17.30 -11.21
CA LEU A 876 10.10 -18.16 -12.13
C LEU A 876 9.18 -19.11 -12.89
N ALA A 877 8.28 -19.82 -12.21
CA ALA A 877 7.31 -20.73 -12.84
C ALA A 877 6.30 -20.01 -13.76
N ARG A 878 6.04 -18.72 -13.53
CA ARG A 878 5.16 -17.88 -14.38
C ARG A 878 5.79 -17.53 -15.72
N ARG A 879 7.11 -17.57 -15.84
CA ARG A 879 7.81 -17.34 -17.11
C ARG A 879 7.54 -18.44 -18.14
N LYS A 880 7.16 -19.64 -17.71
CA LYS A 880 6.79 -20.81 -18.54
C LYS A 880 7.87 -21.24 -19.55
N ASP A 881 9.10 -20.80 -19.38
CA ASP A 881 10.23 -21.14 -20.25
C ASP A 881 10.94 -22.43 -19.82
N ASN A 882 10.49 -23.09 -18.75
CA ASN A 882 11.08 -24.33 -18.21
C ASN A 882 12.60 -24.24 -18.04
N MET A 883 13.13 -23.05 -17.68
CA MET A 883 14.57 -22.80 -17.54
C MET A 883 15.39 -23.04 -18.82
N ALA A 884 14.76 -22.93 -20.00
CA ALA A 884 15.44 -23.11 -21.28
C ALA A 884 16.67 -22.18 -21.39
N GLY A 885 17.80 -22.76 -21.80
CA GLY A 885 19.08 -22.07 -21.96
C GLY A 885 19.84 -21.78 -20.65
N LYS A 886 19.24 -22.03 -19.48
CA LYS A 886 19.92 -21.86 -18.19
C LYS A 886 20.88 -23.03 -17.93
N LYS A 887 21.96 -22.74 -17.23
CA LYS A 887 22.95 -23.69 -16.71
C LYS A 887 23.04 -23.63 -15.19
N LEU A 888 22.73 -22.49 -14.59
CA LEU A 888 22.84 -22.28 -13.14
C LEU A 888 21.74 -21.36 -12.63
N ALA A 889 21.08 -21.79 -11.54
CA ALA A 889 20.23 -20.96 -10.71
C ALA A 889 20.94 -20.63 -9.39
N ILE A 890 21.05 -19.34 -9.07
CA ILE A 890 21.57 -18.85 -7.79
C ILE A 890 20.39 -18.35 -6.99
N TRP A 891 20.06 -19.04 -5.89
CA TRP A 891 18.89 -18.72 -5.08
C TRP A 891 19.30 -18.04 -3.77
N CYS A 892 19.11 -16.73 -3.72
CA CYS A 892 19.54 -15.86 -2.63
C CYS A 892 18.36 -15.40 -1.78
N PHE A 893 18.37 -15.69 -0.49
CA PHE A 893 17.31 -15.27 0.43
C PHE A 893 17.83 -15.18 1.87
N THR A 894 17.22 -14.33 2.68
CA THR A 894 17.51 -14.21 4.12
C THR A 894 17.10 -15.45 4.91
N VAL A 895 17.96 -15.92 5.83
CA VAL A 895 17.70 -17.12 6.65
C VAL A 895 16.44 -17.03 7.51
N ARG A 896 16.01 -15.82 7.89
CA ARG A 896 14.73 -15.63 8.61
C ARG A 896 13.53 -16.22 7.86
N GLU A 897 13.59 -16.36 6.53
CA GLU A 897 12.54 -16.99 5.73
C GLU A 897 12.29 -18.45 6.12
N TYR A 898 13.27 -19.17 6.67
CA TYR A 898 13.09 -20.56 7.10
C TYR A 898 11.98 -20.71 8.14
N THR A 899 11.82 -19.74 9.04
CA THR A 899 10.76 -19.79 10.08
C THR A 899 9.74 -18.66 9.98
N GLU A 900 10.10 -17.48 9.49
CA GLU A 900 9.24 -16.29 9.54
C GLU A 900 8.43 -16.07 8.26
N SER A 901 8.65 -16.87 7.21
CA SER A 901 7.90 -16.73 5.95
C SER A 901 6.44 -17.16 6.12
N GLN A 902 5.51 -16.20 6.06
CA GLN A 902 4.07 -16.50 6.13
C GLN A 902 3.56 -17.27 4.90
N THR A 903 4.21 -17.07 3.74
CA THR A 903 3.89 -17.81 2.51
C THR A 903 4.48 -19.22 2.47
N GLY A 904 5.40 -19.50 3.41
CA GLY A 904 6.09 -20.77 3.57
C GLY A 904 7.00 -21.16 2.41
N TRP A 905 7.36 -22.42 2.43
CA TRP A 905 8.22 -23.15 1.52
C TRP A 905 7.37 -24.15 0.73
N ARG A 906 6.50 -23.64 -0.15
CA ARG A 906 5.68 -24.50 -1.01
C ARG A 906 6.56 -25.16 -2.07
N LYS A 907 6.22 -26.38 -2.45
CA LYS A 907 6.69 -26.96 -3.72
C LYS A 907 6.05 -26.19 -4.88
N VAL A 908 6.86 -25.74 -5.82
CA VAL A 908 6.41 -24.91 -6.95
C VAL A 908 6.87 -25.59 -8.24
N PRO A 909 5.96 -25.94 -9.16
CA PRO A 909 6.32 -26.59 -10.42
C PRO A 909 6.92 -25.56 -11.39
N VAL A 910 8.23 -25.33 -11.27
CA VAL A 910 9.03 -24.49 -12.16
C VAL A 910 9.27 -25.20 -13.49
N ILE A 911 9.58 -26.50 -13.45
CA ILE A 911 9.77 -27.33 -14.65
C ILE A 911 8.51 -28.17 -14.87
N ARG A 912 7.81 -27.90 -15.97
CA ARG A 912 6.61 -28.62 -16.37
C ARG A 912 6.96 -29.82 -17.27
N PRO A 913 6.17 -30.92 -17.21
CA PRO A 913 6.34 -32.06 -18.10
C PRO A 913 6.28 -31.70 -19.58
#